data_AF-A0A2N2GYN4-F1
#
_entry.id   AF-A0A2N2GYN4-F1
#
_cell.length_a   1.000
_cell.length_b   1.000
_cell.length_c   1.000
_cell.angle_alpha   90.00
_cell.angle_beta   90.00
_cell.angle_gamma   90.00
#
_symmetry.space_group_name_H-M   'P 1'
#
loop_
_entity.id
_entity.type
_entity.pdbx_description
1 polymer ?
#
loop_
_entity_poly.entity_id
_entity_poly.type
_entity_poly.pdbx_seq_one_letter_code
_entity_poly.pdbx_strand_id
1 'polypeptide(L)'
;MPRNRLHSPASHPDFGTWCSSPFPGFTPTFSLTHSSILFTPMYVHGGTTMKVRIIHLLTWAMCGGMFGCDNSTNTVDACGDGFVDPAEECDRTDLQGQSCGSLGHYNLAGTLGCTNDCEFDRTECGGRCGDGVLEGERGEQCDGENLAGATCDSQGFSGGSLGCDSACHFDTSACESRCGDGVVTAPNEDCEGDDLAGGTCQSEGFYQGTLRCGDGCRYDTTDCDQQCGDGSIQDLFGEVCDGILLDGQSCEGLGYHGGQLLCAADCRSLDETPCQEVGRCGDSLIQEAFNETCDATNLGGQTCLSLGYDRGELACKVDCTLDEGACILHFARLAPGGYHTCSIRSNDSVWCWGNNNFGSVGDGTTTHRLVPTAVSTLGSGVTALAAGDLHTCALKTDGSVWCWGKNDYGQLGDNSTTHRQVPTAVSALSSGVTALAAGDLHTCAIKTDGSAWCWGRNEKGQLGDGTSTQSLVPVAVDTLVSGVVAMDAGTKHTCALKTNGSVWCWGDNFHGQVGDNTTTSRLVPTEVSGLTAGVTALTSGSEFNCAVKVDGSAWCWGRGDTNQLGTGTTSDRLVPTAVTEFGSGVSQVTAGDTFTCARKTDGSVWCWGNNTYSQIGDGTTTSQPLPTAVSGLTSDVSQVIAGRYHACAVKTDGSAWCWGRNENGAIGDGTVVLRSVPVQVRF
;
A
#
# COMPACT_ATOMS: atom_id res chain seq x y z
N MET A 1 39.84 75.05 28.78
CA MET A 1 39.09 75.21 30.05
C MET A 1 37.67 75.64 29.72
N PRO A 2 36.66 75.36 30.57
CA PRO A 2 36.29 74.06 31.15
C PRO A 2 34.73 73.88 31.05
N ARG A 3 33.96 73.00 31.72
CA ARG A 3 34.08 71.97 32.77
C ARG A 3 32.80 71.08 32.62
N ASN A 4 32.88 69.73 32.65
CA ASN A 4 32.58 68.85 33.81
C ASN A 4 31.08 68.74 34.22
N ARG A 5 30.52 67.66 34.80
CA ARG A 5 31.01 66.36 35.33
C ARG A 5 29.80 65.41 35.57
N LEU A 6 29.85 64.12 35.22
CA LEU A 6 30.14 62.90 36.04
C LEU A 6 29.02 62.30 36.94
N HIS A 7 29.02 60.95 36.93
CA HIS A 7 28.71 59.96 37.99
C HIS A 7 27.31 59.31 38.16
N SER A 8 27.30 58.01 37.83
CA SER A 8 26.57 56.84 38.37
C SER A 8 27.06 56.46 39.81
N PRO A 9 26.72 55.29 40.43
CA PRO A 9 25.60 54.32 40.31
C PRO A 9 25.04 53.85 41.70
N ALA A 10 24.41 52.65 41.75
CA ALA A 10 23.96 51.84 42.92
C ALA A 10 22.59 52.25 43.54
N SER A 11 21.80 51.39 44.22
CA SER A 11 22.00 50.03 44.78
C SER A 11 20.67 49.23 44.96
N HIS A 12 20.74 47.89 45.08
CA HIS A 12 19.67 47.00 45.59
C HIS A 12 19.41 47.21 47.11
N PRO A 13 18.25 46.78 47.68
CA PRO A 13 18.10 45.44 48.27
C PRO A 13 16.70 44.78 48.15
N ASP A 14 16.57 43.56 48.70
CA ASP A 14 15.45 42.60 48.62
C ASP A 14 14.19 42.89 49.45
N PHE A 15 13.06 42.22 49.13
CA PHE A 15 12.39 41.17 49.96
C PHE A 15 10.97 40.82 49.43
N GLY A 16 10.59 39.54 49.37
CA GLY A 16 9.20 39.12 49.05
C GLY A 16 8.99 37.67 48.57
N THR A 17 9.11 36.69 49.48
CA THR A 17 8.83 35.25 49.24
C THR A 17 7.31 34.95 49.15
N TRP A 18 6.82 33.83 48.59
CA TRP A 18 7.16 32.42 48.82
C TRP A 18 6.83 31.48 47.62
N CYS A 19 7.27 30.21 47.74
CA CYS A 19 6.89 29.02 46.94
C CYS A 19 7.46 28.96 45.50
N SER A 20 7.79 27.79 44.93
CA SER A 20 7.80 26.38 45.43
C SER A 20 9.03 25.60 44.93
N SER A 21 9.23 24.38 45.45
CA SER A 21 10.32 23.43 45.15
C SER A 21 9.76 21.98 45.15
N PRO A 22 10.48 20.90 44.74
CA PRO A 22 11.95 20.78 44.61
C PRO A 22 12.57 19.99 43.41
N PHE A 23 13.89 20.23 43.30
CA PHE A 23 15.01 19.48 42.68
C PHE A 23 15.24 18.04 43.24
N PRO A 24 16.35 17.31 42.93
CA PRO A 24 17.18 17.15 41.70
C PRO A 24 17.56 15.65 41.42
N GLY A 25 18.45 15.38 40.44
CA GLY A 25 19.29 14.15 40.49
C GLY A 25 20.17 13.88 39.24
N PHE A 26 21.47 14.15 39.31
CA PHE A 26 22.44 13.94 38.22
C PHE A 26 23.17 12.58 38.30
N THR A 27 23.35 11.92 37.13
CA THR A 27 24.49 11.07 36.66
C THR A 27 25.24 10.11 37.62
N PRO A 28 25.68 8.93 37.11
CA PRO A 28 27.10 8.85 36.71
C PRO A 28 27.45 7.98 35.47
N THR A 29 28.58 8.34 34.84
CA THR A 29 29.57 7.51 34.12
C THR A 29 29.15 6.40 33.12
N PHE A 30 29.63 6.53 31.88
CA PHE A 30 29.71 5.47 30.87
C PHE A 30 31.14 4.91 30.74
N SER A 31 31.30 3.61 30.50
CA SER A 31 32.53 3.01 29.97
C SER A 31 32.29 1.61 29.35
N LEU A 32 33.11 1.26 28.36
CA LEU A 32 33.28 -0.06 27.72
C LEU A 32 32.14 -0.64 26.84
N THR A 33 32.24 -0.33 25.55
CA THR A 33 32.37 -1.29 24.43
C THR A 33 31.83 -2.73 24.59
N HIS A 34 31.02 -3.18 23.63
CA HIS A 34 30.97 -4.60 23.22
C HIS A 34 30.95 -4.71 21.69
N SER A 35 31.64 -5.73 21.18
CA SER A 35 31.79 -6.00 19.75
C SER A 35 30.90 -7.14 19.27
N SER A 36 30.55 -7.07 17.99
CA SER A 36 30.22 -8.13 17.04
C SER A 36 30.23 -9.60 17.50
N ILE A 37 29.12 -10.31 17.29
CA ILE A 37 29.11 -11.76 17.03
C ILE A 37 28.17 -12.07 15.85
N LEU A 38 28.66 -12.87 14.90
CA LEU A 38 27.93 -13.40 13.74
C LEU A 38 27.08 -14.62 14.13
N PHE A 39 25.94 -14.82 13.46
CA PHE A 39 25.18 -16.08 13.52
C PHE A 39 24.87 -16.61 12.11
N THR A 40 25.28 -17.86 11.86
CA THR A 40 24.73 -18.76 10.84
C THR A 40 24.78 -20.20 11.41
N PRO A 41 23.93 -21.13 10.95
CA PRO A 41 23.24 -22.05 11.86
C PRO A 41 23.75 -23.50 11.82
N MET A 42 23.23 -24.35 12.73
CA MET A 42 23.19 -25.80 12.52
C MET A 42 21.97 -26.47 13.18
N TYR A 43 21.38 -27.41 12.44
CA TYR A 43 20.22 -28.26 12.79
C TYR A 43 20.58 -29.40 13.76
N VAL A 44 19.57 -30.02 14.42
CA VAL A 44 19.28 -31.49 14.45
C VAL A 44 18.13 -31.85 15.44
N HIS A 45 17.48 -32.99 15.20
CA HIS A 45 16.15 -33.47 15.66
C HIS A 45 15.97 -34.00 17.11
N GLY A 46 14.70 -33.99 17.56
CA GLY A 46 14.00 -35.08 18.31
C GLY A 46 14.26 -35.21 19.84
N GLY A 47 13.37 -35.74 20.68
CA GLY A 47 11.98 -36.22 20.54
C GLY A 47 11.46 -36.93 21.82
N THR A 48 10.12 -37.05 21.98
CA THR A 48 9.35 -37.99 22.86
C THR A 48 9.42 -37.96 24.42
N THR A 49 8.29 -37.49 25.01
CA THR A 49 7.43 -38.11 26.08
C THR A 49 7.97 -38.70 27.40
N MET A 50 7.37 -38.30 28.54
CA MET A 50 6.38 -39.12 29.30
C MET A 50 5.63 -38.36 30.43
N LYS A 51 4.45 -38.88 30.83
CA LYS A 51 3.56 -38.37 31.89
C LYS A 51 3.76 -39.14 33.21
N VAL A 52 3.56 -38.50 34.38
CA VAL A 52 2.87 -39.10 35.55
C VAL A 52 2.10 -38.01 36.33
N ARG A 53 0.88 -38.32 36.80
CA ARG A 53 0.08 -37.56 37.80
C ARG A 53 0.00 -38.37 39.11
N ILE A 54 -0.34 -37.71 40.22
CA ILE A 54 -0.95 -38.17 41.52
C ILE A 54 -0.28 -37.36 42.65
N ILE A 55 -0.90 -36.37 43.34
CA ILE A 55 -2.10 -36.31 44.20
C ILE A 55 -1.74 -36.34 45.72
N HIS A 56 -1.95 -35.18 46.34
CA HIS A 56 -2.41 -34.87 47.72
C HIS A 56 -1.72 -35.35 49.03
N LEU A 57 -1.38 -34.32 49.82
CA LEU A 57 -1.79 -34.04 51.22
C LEU A 57 -1.09 -34.69 52.44
N LEU A 58 -1.11 -33.88 53.52
CA LEU A 58 -0.94 -34.17 54.97
C LEU A 58 0.46 -33.99 55.62
N THR A 59 0.71 -32.75 56.04
CA THR A 59 1.03 -32.28 57.42
C THR A 59 1.60 -33.22 58.50
N TRP A 60 2.58 -32.67 59.25
CA TRP A 60 3.01 -32.98 60.64
C TRP A 60 3.73 -34.34 60.87
N ALA A 61 4.57 -34.53 61.90
CA ALA A 61 5.46 -33.63 62.64
C ALA A 61 6.40 -34.46 63.55
N MET A 62 7.71 -34.13 63.55
CA MET A 62 8.73 -34.42 64.59
C MET A 62 9.05 -35.86 65.09
N CYS A 63 10.38 -36.07 65.25
CA CYS A 63 11.10 -36.81 66.30
C CYS A 63 11.29 -38.34 66.25
N GLY A 64 12.51 -38.76 66.64
CA GLY A 64 12.86 -40.08 67.19
C GLY A 64 13.76 -40.95 66.31
N GLY A 65 14.71 -41.69 66.90
CA GLY A 65 15.55 -42.64 66.16
C GLY A 65 16.13 -43.79 67.00
N MET A 66 16.67 -44.80 66.28
CA MET A 66 17.54 -45.94 66.68
C MET A 66 16.92 -47.23 67.31
N PHE A 67 17.41 -48.40 66.83
CA PHE A 67 17.20 -49.84 67.26
C PHE A 67 15.82 -50.50 67.00
N GLY A 68 15.61 -51.84 66.91
CA GLY A 68 16.49 -53.04 66.85
C GLY A 68 16.12 -54.18 67.86
N CYS A 69 16.22 -55.51 67.64
CA CYS A 69 16.57 -56.41 66.50
C CYS A 69 16.14 -57.92 66.79
N ASP A 70 16.07 -58.77 65.74
CA ASP A 70 16.18 -60.28 65.68
C ASP A 70 15.12 -61.25 66.30
N ASN A 71 14.90 -62.43 65.67
CA ASN A 71 14.55 -63.71 66.34
C ASN A 71 14.53 -64.98 65.40
N SER A 72 14.83 -66.18 65.95
CA SER A 72 14.69 -67.49 65.26
C SER A 72 14.33 -68.65 66.22
N THR A 73 13.39 -69.54 65.85
CA THR A 73 13.04 -70.81 66.56
C THR A 73 12.24 -71.80 65.66
N ASN A 74 12.06 -73.07 66.09
CA ASN A 74 11.60 -74.22 65.27
C ASN A 74 10.68 -75.20 66.09
N THR A 75 10.06 -76.22 65.45
CA THR A 75 9.26 -77.39 65.97
C THR A 75 7.78 -77.14 66.35
N VAL A 76 6.77 -78.05 66.23
CA VAL A 76 6.63 -79.53 65.99
C VAL A 76 5.30 -79.84 65.23
N ASP A 77 5.30 -80.79 64.28
CA ASP A 77 4.12 -81.31 63.52
C ASP A 77 3.00 -81.93 64.40
N ALA A 78 1.74 -81.49 64.26
CA ALA A 78 0.54 -82.24 64.67
C ALA A 78 -0.79 -81.70 64.09
N CYS A 79 -1.47 -82.48 63.22
CA CYS A 79 -2.88 -82.36 62.81
C CYS A 79 -3.78 -81.61 63.83
N GLY A 80 -3.96 -80.30 63.61
CA GLY A 80 -4.66 -79.40 64.51
C GLY A 80 -3.82 -78.25 65.11
N ASP A 81 -2.58 -78.07 64.67
CA ASP A 81 -1.66 -77.01 65.12
C ASP A 81 -1.79 -75.70 64.34
N GLY A 82 -2.48 -75.72 63.19
CA GLY A 82 -2.76 -74.56 62.34
C GLY A 82 -1.89 -74.45 61.09
N PHE A 83 -1.10 -75.47 60.74
CA PHE A 83 -0.33 -75.54 59.50
C PHE A 83 -0.49 -76.92 58.85
N VAL A 84 -0.79 -76.97 57.54
CA VAL A 84 -0.85 -78.25 56.83
C VAL A 84 0.56 -78.70 56.45
N ASP A 85 1.04 -79.74 57.12
CA ASP A 85 2.40 -80.27 56.91
C ASP A 85 2.52 -81.10 55.62
N PRO A 86 3.74 -81.32 55.08
CA PRO A 86 3.96 -81.98 53.78
C PRO A 86 3.48 -83.44 53.65
N ALA A 87 2.88 -84.01 54.69
CA ALA A 87 2.30 -85.36 54.73
C ALA A 87 0.77 -85.37 54.95
N GLU A 88 0.13 -84.21 55.12
CA GLU A 88 -1.30 -84.06 55.41
C GLU A 88 -2.07 -83.55 54.16
N GLU A 89 -3.32 -84.00 53.95
CA GLU A 89 -4.17 -83.43 52.89
C GLU A 89 -4.79 -82.08 53.34
N CYS A 90 -5.08 -81.94 54.64
CA CYS A 90 -5.72 -80.78 55.28
C CYS A 90 -5.43 -80.76 56.78
N ASP A 91 -5.57 -79.61 57.45
CA ASP A 91 -5.58 -79.50 58.93
C ASP A 91 -6.92 -78.90 59.40
N ARG A 92 -7.80 -79.75 59.97
CA ARG A 92 -9.10 -79.39 60.58
C ARG A 92 -10.02 -78.54 59.70
N THR A 93 -9.78 -77.23 59.66
CA THR A 93 -10.54 -76.24 58.88
C THR A 93 -9.73 -75.65 57.72
N ASP A 94 -8.40 -75.83 57.70
CA ASP A 94 -7.56 -75.52 56.57
C ASP A 94 -7.58 -76.70 55.58
N LEU A 95 -8.42 -76.56 54.56
CA LEU A 95 -8.57 -77.52 53.47
C LEU A 95 -7.61 -77.23 52.30
N GLN A 96 -6.56 -76.42 52.50
CA GLN A 96 -5.65 -75.93 51.45
C GLN A 96 -6.38 -75.27 50.26
N GLY A 97 -7.53 -74.66 50.51
CA GLY A 97 -8.41 -74.09 49.48
C GLY A 97 -9.10 -75.12 48.57
N GLN A 98 -9.02 -76.42 48.89
CA GLN A 98 -9.76 -77.46 48.17
C GLN A 98 -11.26 -77.42 48.50
N SER A 99 -12.06 -77.89 47.55
CA SER A 99 -13.51 -77.99 47.62
C SER A 99 -13.96 -79.25 46.87
N CYS A 100 -15.24 -79.63 46.99
CA CYS A 100 -15.80 -80.72 46.19
C CYS A 100 -15.56 -80.52 44.67
N GLY A 101 -15.65 -79.27 44.20
CA GLY A 101 -15.38 -78.91 42.81
C GLY A 101 -13.92 -79.06 42.37
N SER A 102 -12.96 -78.61 43.18
CA SER A 102 -11.53 -78.72 42.83
C SER A 102 -11.03 -80.17 42.87
N LEU A 103 -11.69 -81.04 43.63
CA LEU A 103 -11.45 -82.49 43.63
C LEU A 103 -12.20 -83.23 42.51
N GLY A 104 -12.98 -82.52 41.67
CA GLY A 104 -13.63 -83.05 40.47
C GLY A 104 -14.97 -83.75 40.72
N HIS A 105 -15.74 -83.31 41.71
CA HIS A 105 -17.10 -83.80 41.99
C HIS A 105 -18.17 -82.75 41.63
N TYR A 106 -19.35 -83.18 41.17
CA TYR A 106 -20.35 -82.26 40.62
C TYR A 106 -21.10 -81.44 41.69
N ASN A 107 -21.24 -81.93 42.93
CA ASN A 107 -21.95 -81.17 43.97
C ASN A 107 -21.02 -80.11 44.58
N LEU A 108 -20.86 -79.00 43.86
CA LEU A 108 -20.06 -77.84 44.28
C LEU A 108 -20.53 -77.20 45.61
N ALA A 109 -21.77 -77.49 46.03
CA ALA A 109 -22.36 -77.00 47.28
C ALA A 109 -22.20 -77.95 48.48
N GLY A 110 -21.62 -79.15 48.28
CA GLY A 110 -21.30 -80.08 49.37
C GLY A 110 -20.17 -79.55 50.25
N THR A 111 -20.21 -79.84 51.55
CA THR A 111 -19.14 -79.44 52.47
C THR A 111 -17.99 -80.43 52.39
N LEU A 112 -16.83 -80.00 51.87
CA LEU A 112 -15.60 -80.77 52.02
C LEU A 112 -15.12 -80.66 53.48
N GLY A 113 -14.90 -81.79 54.15
CA GLY A 113 -14.40 -81.83 55.52
C GLY A 113 -12.94 -82.26 55.61
N CYS A 114 -12.34 -82.09 56.79
CA CYS A 114 -11.08 -82.75 57.15
C CYS A 114 -11.34 -83.76 58.27
N THR A 115 -10.80 -84.96 58.13
CA THR A 115 -10.90 -86.02 59.15
C THR A 115 -9.88 -85.80 60.28
N ASN A 116 -10.03 -86.51 61.41
CA ASN A 116 -9.08 -86.42 62.53
C ASN A 116 -7.69 -87.02 62.20
N ASP A 117 -7.58 -87.73 61.08
CA ASP A 117 -6.32 -88.29 60.56
C ASP A 117 -5.74 -87.43 59.41
N CYS A 118 -6.26 -86.21 59.24
CA CYS A 118 -5.82 -85.21 58.25
C CYS A 118 -5.94 -85.62 56.76
N GLU A 119 -6.93 -86.47 56.43
CA GLU A 119 -7.43 -86.76 55.07
C GLU A 119 -8.77 -86.03 54.78
N PHE A 120 -9.07 -85.73 53.51
CA PHE A 120 -10.33 -85.08 53.10
C PHE A 120 -11.58 -85.98 53.24
N ASP A 121 -12.60 -85.52 53.98
CA ASP A 121 -13.94 -86.12 53.98
C ASP A 121 -14.77 -85.58 52.80
N ARG A 122 -15.09 -86.49 51.86
CA ARG A 122 -15.75 -86.20 50.58
C ARG A 122 -17.22 -86.64 50.54
N THR A 123 -17.80 -87.01 51.69
CA THR A 123 -19.11 -87.68 51.76
C THR A 123 -20.27 -86.82 51.26
N GLU A 124 -20.21 -85.49 51.42
CA GLU A 124 -21.23 -84.57 50.89
C GLU A 124 -21.00 -84.13 49.43
N CYS A 125 -19.85 -84.50 48.81
CA CYS A 125 -19.41 -83.96 47.52
C CYS A 125 -20.10 -84.57 46.27
N GLY A 126 -20.88 -85.65 46.38
CA GLY A 126 -21.57 -86.25 45.24
C GLY A 126 -20.67 -87.07 44.28
N GLY A 127 -21.22 -87.44 43.12
CA GLY A 127 -20.54 -88.20 42.06
C GLY A 127 -19.64 -87.34 41.16
N ARG A 128 -19.26 -87.85 39.97
CA ARG A 128 -18.38 -87.15 39.02
C ARG A 128 -18.97 -87.12 37.61
N CYS A 129 -19.19 -85.91 37.08
CA CYS A 129 -19.57 -85.67 35.69
C CYS A 129 -18.59 -86.39 34.73
N GLY A 130 -19.10 -87.21 33.81
CA GLY A 130 -18.32 -88.06 32.91
C GLY A 130 -18.19 -89.53 33.34
N ASP A 131 -18.90 -90.01 34.37
CA ASP A 131 -18.81 -91.39 34.85
C ASP A 131 -19.79 -92.40 34.19
N GLY A 132 -20.73 -91.92 33.37
CA GLY A 132 -21.62 -92.71 32.52
C GLY A 132 -23.01 -92.96 33.11
N VAL A 133 -23.40 -92.25 34.17
CA VAL A 133 -24.68 -92.39 34.88
C VAL A 133 -25.32 -91.01 35.06
N LEU A 134 -26.47 -90.79 34.41
CA LEU A 134 -27.16 -89.49 34.43
C LEU A 134 -28.08 -89.37 35.66
N GLU A 135 -27.65 -88.63 36.68
CA GLU A 135 -28.24 -88.52 38.02
C GLU A 135 -29.24 -87.34 38.14
N GLY A 136 -30.21 -87.25 37.20
CA GLY A 136 -31.09 -86.09 37.03
C GLY A 136 -31.95 -85.64 38.24
N GLU A 137 -32.14 -86.48 39.27
CA GLU A 137 -32.78 -86.06 40.53
C GLU A 137 -31.88 -85.17 41.41
N ARG A 138 -30.60 -85.00 41.06
CA ARG A 138 -29.59 -84.24 41.81
C ARG A 138 -29.07 -82.99 41.09
N GLY A 139 -29.64 -82.65 39.94
CA GLY A 139 -29.36 -81.39 39.22
C GLY A 139 -28.55 -81.53 37.92
N GLU A 140 -28.10 -82.73 37.60
CA GLU A 140 -27.37 -83.03 36.35
C GLU A 140 -28.32 -83.01 35.14
N GLN A 141 -27.96 -82.30 34.06
CA GLN A 141 -28.80 -82.17 32.85
C GLN A 141 -28.34 -83.08 31.71
N CYS A 142 -27.05 -83.38 31.64
CA CYS A 142 -26.41 -84.25 30.67
C CYS A 142 -25.16 -84.88 31.30
N ASP A 143 -24.68 -86.00 30.75
CA ASP A 143 -23.42 -86.63 31.18
C ASP A 143 -22.59 -87.02 29.95
N GLY A 144 -21.51 -86.26 29.67
CA GLY A 144 -20.67 -86.45 28.49
C GLY A 144 -21.46 -86.37 27.17
N GLU A 145 -21.52 -87.46 26.41
CA GLU A 145 -22.33 -87.53 25.18
C GLU A 145 -23.82 -87.87 25.44
N ASN A 146 -24.20 -88.17 26.69
CA ASN A 146 -25.58 -88.50 27.07
C ASN A 146 -26.38 -87.21 27.38
N LEU A 147 -26.95 -86.60 26.34
CA LEU A 147 -27.75 -85.37 26.43
C LEU A 147 -29.21 -85.57 26.87
N ALA A 148 -29.58 -86.75 27.41
CA ALA A 148 -30.96 -87.11 27.77
C ALA A 148 -32.03 -86.92 26.66
N GLY A 149 -31.61 -86.77 25.39
CA GLY A 149 -32.47 -86.53 24.24
C GLY A 149 -32.77 -85.05 23.92
N ALA A 150 -32.12 -84.10 24.58
CA ALA A 150 -32.26 -82.67 24.30
C ALA A 150 -31.58 -82.23 22.99
N THR A 151 -32.08 -81.14 22.41
CA THR A 151 -31.58 -80.49 21.18
C THR A 151 -31.65 -78.96 21.29
N CYS A 152 -30.95 -78.20 20.43
CA CYS A 152 -31.08 -76.73 20.35
C CYS A 152 -32.54 -76.27 20.21
N ASP A 153 -33.34 -76.98 19.42
CA ASP A 153 -34.78 -76.73 19.21
C ASP A 153 -35.58 -76.87 20.52
N SER A 154 -35.25 -77.88 21.34
CA SER A 154 -35.85 -78.04 22.69
C SER A 154 -35.45 -76.95 23.70
N GLN A 155 -34.39 -76.18 23.41
CA GLN A 155 -33.92 -75.07 24.23
C GLN A 155 -34.33 -73.69 23.66
N GLY A 156 -35.14 -73.65 22.60
CA GLY A 156 -35.72 -72.42 22.04
C GLY A 156 -34.98 -71.80 20.84
N PHE A 157 -33.97 -72.48 20.28
CA PHE A 157 -33.22 -72.03 19.11
C PHE A 157 -33.72 -72.69 17.83
N SER A 158 -33.56 -72.07 16.65
CA SER A 158 -34.11 -72.61 15.40
C SER A 158 -33.30 -73.74 14.75
N GLY A 159 -32.10 -74.04 15.27
CA GLY A 159 -31.19 -75.04 14.73
C GLY A 159 -29.86 -75.10 15.49
N GLY A 160 -28.94 -75.93 15.01
CA GLY A 160 -27.59 -76.12 15.55
C GLY A 160 -27.36 -77.44 16.28
N SER A 161 -26.22 -77.57 16.95
CA SER A 161 -25.82 -78.76 17.73
C SER A 161 -25.69 -78.42 19.21
N LEU A 162 -26.30 -79.23 20.08
CA LEU A 162 -26.27 -79.04 21.53
C LEU A 162 -25.11 -79.85 22.14
N GLY A 163 -24.35 -79.24 23.05
CA GLY A 163 -23.27 -79.91 23.79
C GLY A 163 -23.60 -80.16 25.27
N CYS A 164 -22.67 -80.80 25.99
CA CYS A 164 -22.66 -80.88 27.44
C CYS A 164 -21.37 -80.23 27.96
N ASP A 165 -21.45 -79.33 28.93
CA ASP A 165 -20.29 -78.65 29.50
C ASP A 165 -19.63 -79.44 30.65
N SER A 166 -18.50 -78.94 31.15
CA SER A 166 -17.76 -79.58 32.25
C SER A 166 -18.43 -79.49 33.62
N ALA A 167 -19.58 -78.83 33.73
CA ALA A 167 -20.45 -78.80 34.90
C ALA A 167 -21.72 -79.66 34.70
N CYS A 168 -21.79 -80.41 33.59
CA CYS A 168 -22.92 -81.26 33.21
C CYS A 168 -24.24 -80.48 32.96
N HIS A 169 -24.11 -79.26 32.41
CA HIS A 169 -25.19 -78.44 31.85
C HIS A 169 -25.18 -78.43 30.31
N PHE A 170 -26.33 -78.09 29.69
CA PHE A 170 -26.42 -77.98 28.24
C PHE A 170 -25.65 -76.77 27.68
N ASP A 171 -24.70 -77.01 26.77
CA ASP A 171 -23.98 -75.96 26.04
C ASP A 171 -24.73 -75.61 24.75
N THR A 172 -25.25 -74.37 24.69
CA THR A 172 -26.02 -73.82 23.57
C THR A 172 -25.20 -72.93 22.63
N SER A 173 -23.88 -72.82 22.81
CA SER A 173 -23.01 -71.91 22.05
C SER A 173 -22.93 -72.21 20.54
N ALA A 174 -23.36 -73.39 20.11
CA ALA A 174 -23.45 -73.82 18.70
C ALA A 174 -24.91 -73.92 18.18
N CYS A 175 -25.85 -73.17 18.77
CA CYS A 175 -27.24 -73.02 18.33
C CYS A 175 -27.50 -71.69 17.57
N GLU A 176 -28.51 -71.66 16.69
CA GLU A 176 -28.79 -70.52 15.77
C GLU A 176 -30.10 -69.75 16.10
N SER A 177 -30.12 -68.40 15.96
CA SER A 177 -31.23 -67.49 16.34
C SER A 177 -32.00 -66.85 15.15
N ARG A 178 -33.07 -66.07 15.42
CA ARG A 178 -33.98 -65.46 14.44
C ARG A 178 -34.10 -63.93 14.60
N CYS A 179 -34.04 -63.20 13.48
CA CYS A 179 -34.46 -61.79 13.35
C CYS A 179 -36.00 -61.67 13.35
N GLY A 180 -36.56 -60.64 14.02
CA GLY A 180 -38.00 -60.33 14.05
C GLY A 180 -38.74 -60.69 15.34
N ASP A 181 -38.08 -60.69 16.51
CA ASP A 181 -38.68 -60.89 17.84
C ASP A 181 -38.98 -59.57 18.60
N GLY A 182 -38.40 -58.45 18.16
CA GLY A 182 -38.75 -57.09 18.58
C GLY A 182 -37.90 -56.51 19.72
N VAL A 183 -36.70 -57.03 19.94
CA VAL A 183 -35.68 -56.51 20.85
C VAL A 183 -34.26 -56.80 20.32
N VAL A 184 -33.57 -55.76 19.83
CA VAL A 184 -32.16 -55.81 19.38
C VAL A 184 -31.26 -56.34 20.50
N THR A 185 -30.93 -57.63 20.44
CA THR A 185 -30.28 -58.35 21.55
C THR A 185 -29.20 -59.34 21.13
N ALA A 186 -29.12 -59.76 19.87
CA ALA A 186 -28.01 -60.58 19.40
C ALA A 186 -26.76 -59.73 19.10
N PRO A 187 -25.53 -60.27 19.26
CA PRO A 187 -24.28 -59.56 18.95
C PRO A 187 -24.08 -59.16 17.47
N ASN A 188 -25.03 -59.52 16.58
CA ASN A 188 -24.93 -59.39 15.13
C ASN A 188 -26.16 -58.67 14.50
N GLU A 189 -26.98 -58.02 15.31
CA GLU A 189 -28.16 -57.24 14.88
C GLU A 189 -27.87 -55.75 15.06
N ASP A 190 -28.01 -54.96 13.99
CA ASP A 190 -27.82 -53.51 14.05
C ASP A 190 -29.13 -52.76 14.33
N CYS A 191 -30.27 -53.38 13.98
CA CYS A 191 -31.62 -52.82 14.06
C CYS A 191 -32.68 -53.93 14.00
N GLU A 192 -33.94 -53.59 14.29
CA GLU A 192 -35.06 -54.52 14.14
C GLU A 192 -36.39 -53.84 13.79
N GLY A 193 -36.91 -54.13 12.59
CA GLY A 193 -38.17 -53.56 12.11
C GLY A 193 -38.10 -52.03 12.03
N ASP A 194 -38.92 -51.35 12.83
CA ASP A 194 -38.91 -49.89 12.96
C ASP A 194 -37.97 -49.38 14.08
N ASP A 195 -37.42 -50.27 14.94
CA ASP A 195 -36.45 -49.90 15.97
C ASP A 195 -35.03 -49.90 15.39
N LEU A 196 -34.48 -48.70 15.17
CA LEU A 196 -33.13 -48.49 14.66
C LEU A 196 -32.07 -48.46 15.76
N ALA A 197 -32.39 -48.83 17.01
CA ALA A 197 -31.47 -48.79 18.16
C ALA A 197 -30.79 -47.41 18.42
N GLY A 198 -31.35 -46.33 17.87
CA GLY A 198 -30.80 -44.97 17.90
C GLY A 198 -29.93 -44.57 16.70
N GLY A 199 -29.75 -45.47 15.71
CA GLY A 199 -29.10 -45.17 14.45
C GLY A 199 -29.89 -44.17 13.59
N THR A 200 -29.15 -43.35 12.84
CA THR A 200 -29.70 -42.38 11.86
C THR A 200 -28.81 -42.36 10.63
N CYS A 201 -29.25 -41.77 9.51
CA CYS A 201 -28.37 -41.58 8.36
C CYS A 201 -27.07 -40.84 8.76
N GLN A 202 -27.11 -39.94 9.75
CA GLN A 202 -25.92 -39.28 10.30
C GLN A 202 -25.01 -40.18 11.14
N SER A 203 -25.53 -41.20 11.85
CA SER A 203 -24.65 -42.18 12.52
C SER A 203 -23.91 -43.05 11.51
N GLU A 204 -24.57 -43.36 10.38
CA GLU A 204 -24.02 -44.18 9.30
C GLU A 204 -23.19 -43.37 8.28
N GLY A 205 -22.94 -42.08 8.54
CA GLY A 205 -22.00 -41.24 7.77
C GLY A 205 -22.61 -40.46 6.59
N PHE A 206 -23.93 -40.38 6.48
CA PHE A 206 -24.67 -39.63 5.46
C PHE A 206 -25.16 -38.28 6.01
N TYR A 207 -25.46 -37.31 5.14
CA TYR A 207 -25.88 -35.99 5.64
C TYR A 207 -27.29 -36.06 6.26
N GLN A 208 -28.23 -36.70 5.56
CA GLN A 208 -29.62 -36.83 5.95
C GLN A 208 -30.28 -38.04 5.27
N GLY A 209 -31.60 -38.16 5.39
CA GLY A 209 -32.42 -39.20 4.78
C GLY A 209 -33.13 -40.07 5.82
N THR A 210 -33.71 -41.19 5.36
CA THR A 210 -34.42 -42.14 6.23
C THR A 210 -33.68 -43.47 6.27
N LEU A 211 -32.94 -43.70 7.35
CA LEU A 211 -32.34 -45.02 7.62
C LEU A 211 -33.47 -46.02 7.88
N ARG A 212 -33.37 -47.23 7.33
CA ARG A 212 -34.32 -48.32 7.59
C ARG A 212 -33.61 -49.55 8.12
N CYS A 213 -34.37 -50.50 8.65
CA CYS A 213 -33.87 -51.85 8.88
C CYS A 213 -34.24 -52.76 7.70
N GLY A 214 -33.25 -53.42 7.12
CA GLY A 214 -33.46 -54.43 6.06
C GLY A 214 -33.82 -55.80 6.65
N ASP A 215 -34.33 -56.69 5.78
CA ASP A 215 -34.85 -58.04 6.12
C ASP A 215 -33.87 -58.98 6.87
N GLY A 216 -32.60 -58.58 7.01
CA GLY A 216 -31.55 -59.31 7.75
C GLY A 216 -31.12 -58.66 9.07
N CYS A 217 -31.93 -57.77 9.66
CA CYS A 217 -31.61 -57.01 10.89
C CYS A 217 -30.30 -56.19 10.77
N ARG A 218 -30.13 -55.53 9.61
CA ARG A 218 -29.00 -54.67 9.24
C ARG A 218 -29.51 -53.35 8.66
N TYR A 219 -28.77 -52.26 8.88
CA TYR A 219 -29.17 -50.95 8.35
C TYR A 219 -29.22 -50.93 6.81
N ASP A 220 -30.33 -50.44 6.28
CA ASP A 220 -30.53 -50.10 4.88
C ASP A 220 -30.35 -48.58 4.71
N THR A 221 -29.27 -48.22 4.01
CA THR A 221 -28.86 -46.84 3.72
C THR A 221 -29.28 -46.36 2.33
N THR A 222 -30.10 -47.14 1.61
CA THR A 222 -30.49 -46.81 0.22
C THR A 222 -31.35 -45.53 0.13
N ASP A 223 -32.07 -45.18 1.20
CA ASP A 223 -32.85 -43.94 1.35
C ASP A 223 -32.11 -42.86 2.19
N CYS A 224 -30.77 -42.95 2.31
CA CYS A 224 -29.90 -41.90 2.87
C CYS A 224 -29.20 -41.09 1.76
N ASP A 225 -29.22 -39.75 1.87
CA ASP A 225 -28.67 -38.84 0.84
C ASP A 225 -27.14 -38.73 0.91
N GLN A 226 -26.48 -38.66 -0.25
CA GLN A 226 -25.02 -38.71 -0.38
C GLN A 226 -24.39 -37.46 -1.03
N GLN A 227 -23.55 -36.81 -0.23
CA GLN A 227 -22.26 -36.18 -0.59
C GLN A 227 -22.24 -34.87 -1.39
N CYS A 228 -21.36 -33.98 -0.89
CA CYS A 228 -20.63 -32.96 -1.63
C CYS A 228 -20.18 -33.44 -3.02
N GLY A 229 -20.68 -32.77 -4.07
CA GLY A 229 -20.48 -33.10 -5.48
C GLY A 229 -21.69 -33.72 -6.18
N ASP A 230 -22.91 -33.60 -5.64
CA ASP A 230 -24.15 -34.13 -6.24
C ASP A 230 -24.71 -33.25 -7.38
N GLY A 231 -24.17 -32.04 -7.54
CA GLY A 231 -24.63 -31.04 -8.50
C GLY A 231 -25.62 -30.02 -7.93
N SER A 232 -25.76 -29.91 -6.60
CA SER A 232 -26.66 -28.98 -5.91
C SER A 232 -26.03 -28.45 -4.61
N ILE A 233 -26.02 -27.14 -4.39
CA ILE A 233 -25.54 -26.57 -3.10
C ILE A 233 -26.65 -26.66 -2.06
N GLN A 234 -26.35 -27.20 -0.87
CA GLN A 234 -27.34 -27.39 0.19
C GLN A 234 -27.11 -26.46 1.40
N ASP A 235 -27.43 -25.17 1.24
CA ASP A 235 -27.24 -24.10 2.25
C ASP A 235 -27.73 -24.45 3.67
N LEU A 236 -28.88 -25.13 3.76
CA LEU A 236 -29.49 -25.56 5.04
C LEU A 236 -28.61 -26.54 5.84
N PHE A 237 -27.63 -27.12 5.16
CA PHE A 237 -26.71 -28.14 5.64
C PHE A 237 -25.26 -27.61 5.72
N GLY A 238 -25.10 -26.29 5.58
CA GLY A 238 -23.82 -25.60 5.77
C GLY A 238 -22.84 -25.83 4.63
N GLU A 239 -23.30 -26.33 3.49
CA GLU A 239 -22.56 -26.25 2.25
C GLU A 239 -22.51 -24.81 1.75
N VAL A 240 -21.37 -24.43 1.19
CA VAL A 240 -21.05 -23.12 0.62
C VAL A 240 -20.78 -23.27 -0.90
N CYS A 241 -20.60 -24.51 -1.36
CA CYS A 241 -20.33 -24.89 -2.73
C CYS A 241 -20.66 -26.39 -2.91
N ASP A 242 -20.75 -26.84 -4.17
CA ASP A 242 -20.87 -28.24 -4.56
C ASP A 242 -20.07 -28.47 -5.85
N GLY A 243 -18.95 -29.21 -5.79
CA GLY A 243 -18.14 -29.53 -6.96
C GLY A 243 -17.66 -28.30 -7.76
N ILE A 244 -18.35 -27.98 -8.86
CA ILE A 244 -18.10 -26.80 -9.72
C ILE A 244 -19.08 -25.64 -9.49
N LEU A 245 -20.11 -25.83 -8.66
CA LEU A 245 -21.06 -24.80 -8.25
C LEU A 245 -20.51 -24.09 -7.02
N LEU A 246 -20.14 -22.82 -7.18
CA LEU A 246 -19.46 -22.02 -6.15
C LEU A 246 -20.33 -20.87 -5.64
N ASP A 247 -21.66 -20.96 -5.74
CA ASP A 247 -22.63 -19.89 -5.44
C ASP A 247 -22.25 -18.50 -6.03
N GLY A 248 -21.75 -18.49 -7.26
CA GLY A 248 -21.30 -17.27 -7.94
C GLY A 248 -20.00 -16.65 -7.39
N GLN A 249 -19.34 -17.28 -6.42
CA GLN A 249 -18.00 -16.90 -5.97
C GLN A 249 -16.95 -17.18 -7.05
N SER A 250 -15.91 -16.36 -7.07
CA SER A 250 -14.72 -16.53 -7.91
C SER A 250 -13.50 -15.96 -7.18
N CYS A 251 -12.28 -16.35 -7.61
CA CYS A 251 -11.06 -15.75 -7.07
C CYS A 251 -11.08 -14.21 -7.20
N GLU A 252 -11.56 -13.69 -8.34
CA GLU A 252 -11.73 -12.26 -8.59
C GLU A 252 -12.73 -11.61 -7.61
N GLY A 253 -13.84 -12.28 -7.31
CA GLY A 253 -14.83 -11.83 -6.33
C GLY A 253 -14.30 -11.82 -4.88
N LEU A 254 -13.32 -12.68 -4.58
CA LEU A 254 -12.60 -12.73 -3.30
C LEU A 254 -11.38 -11.78 -3.25
N GLY A 255 -11.09 -11.03 -4.33
CA GLY A 255 -10.03 -10.03 -4.39
C GLY A 255 -8.66 -10.55 -4.84
N TYR A 256 -8.58 -11.75 -5.42
CA TYR A 256 -7.39 -12.25 -6.12
C TYR A 256 -7.39 -11.82 -7.59
N HIS A 257 -6.21 -11.79 -8.23
CA HIS A 257 -6.10 -11.37 -9.64
C HIS A 257 -6.63 -12.38 -10.67
N GLY A 258 -7.04 -13.57 -10.22
CA GLY A 258 -7.52 -14.66 -11.05
C GLY A 258 -7.29 -16.01 -10.36
N GLY A 259 -7.22 -17.08 -11.17
CA GLY A 259 -7.12 -18.46 -10.69
C GLY A 259 -8.47 -19.17 -10.77
N GLN A 260 -8.46 -20.47 -10.49
CA GLN A 260 -9.67 -21.29 -10.44
C GLN A 260 -10.05 -21.55 -8.98
N LEU A 261 -11.07 -20.86 -8.49
CA LEU A 261 -11.65 -21.16 -7.19
C LEU A 261 -12.25 -22.57 -7.24
N LEU A 262 -12.03 -23.36 -6.20
CA LEU A 262 -12.55 -24.72 -6.10
C LEU A 262 -13.46 -24.85 -4.88
N CYS A 263 -14.36 -25.82 -4.92
CA CYS A 263 -15.05 -26.24 -3.71
C CYS A 263 -14.12 -27.14 -2.88
N ALA A 264 -14.01 -26.91 -1.57
CA ALA A 264 -13.25 -27.80 -0.72
C ALA A 264 -13.96 -29.16 -0.60
N ALA A 265 -13.20 -30.21 -0.31
CA ALA A 265 -13.73 -31.58 -0.23
C ALA A 265 -14.75 -31.82 0.92
N ASP A 266 -14.96 -30.84 1.79
CA ASP A 266 -15.99 -30.87 2.84
C ASP A 266 -17.26 -30.08 2.46
N CYS A 267 -17.29 -29.44 1.29
CA CYS A 267 -18.29 -28.47 0.79
C CYS A 267 -18.62 -27.29 1.72
N ARG A 268 -18.00 -27.18 2.91
CA ARG A 268 -18.25 -26.14 3.92
C ARG A 268 -17.33 -24.94 3.77
N SER A 269 -16.36 -25.03 2.87
CA SER A 269 -15.37 -24.01 2.58
C SER A 269 -15.00 -23.99 1.10
N LEU A 270 -14.46 -22.88 0.65
CA LEU A 270 -13.89 -22.74 -0.69
C LEU A 270 -12.39 -23.02 -0.61
N ASP A 271 -11.87 -23.83 -1.52
CA ASP A 271 -10.43 -24.04 -1.65
C ASP A 271 -9.84 -22.89 -2.48
N GLU A 272 -9.31 -21.91 -1.76
CA GLU A 272 -8.60 -20.74 -2.31
C GLU A 272 -7.17 -21.06 -2.75
N THR A 273 -6.65 -22.28 -2.58
CA THR A 273 -5.24 -22.62 -2.90
C THR A 273 -4.87 -22.25 -4.34
N PRO A 274 -5.68 -22.52 -5.39
CA PRO A 274 -5.35 -22.11 -6.76
C PRO A 274 -5.57 -20.61 -7.02
N CYS A 275 -6.30 -19.88 -6.17
CA CYS A 275 -6.31 -18.41 -6.16
C CYS A 275 -5.01 -17.86 -5.55
N GLN A 276 -4.51 -18.50 -4.49
CA GLN A 276 -3.25 -18.13 -3.82
C GLN A 276 -2.02 -18.37 -4.70
N GLU A 277 -2.05 -19.32 -5.64
CA GLU A 277 -1.01 -19.47 -6.67
C GLU A 277 -0.94 -18.28 -7.65
N VAL A 278 -2.06 -17.57 -7.84
CA VAL A 278 -2.15 -16.35 -8.66
C VAL A 278 -1.82 -15.09 -7.86
N GLY A 279 -2.11 -15.09 -6.57
CA GLY A 279 -1.77 -14.02 -5.62
C GLY A 279 -2.83 -12.92 -5.53
N ARG A 280 -2.64 -12.04 -4.54
CA ARG A 280 -3.49 -10.86 -4.33
C ARG A 280 -2.69 -9.72 -3.72
N CYS A 281 -3.17 -8.51 -3.96
CA CYS A 281 -2.58 -7.31 -3.38
C CYS A 281 -2.58 -7.35 -1.84
N GLY A 282 -1.39 -7.29 -1.24
CA GLY A 282 -1.12 -7.30 0.19
C GLY A 282 -0.52 -8.60 0.74
N ASP A 283 -0.05 -9.53 -0.11
CA ASP A 283 0.60 -10.79 0.29
C ASP A 283 2.14 -10.71 0.42
N SER A 284 2.70 -9.52 0.20
CA SER A 284 4.12 -9.16 0.22
C SER A 284 4.97 -9.69 -0.95
N LEU A 285 4.37 -10.32 -1.97
CA LEU A 285 5.01 -10.66 -3.24
C LEU A 285 4.49 -9.71 -4.33
N ILE A 286 5.29 -9.42 -5.36
CA ILE A 286 4.81 -8.64 -6.51
C ILE A 286 4.54 -9.60 -7.65
N GLN A 287 3.29 -9.71 -8.06
CA GLN A 287 2.89 -10.57 -9.16
C GLN A 287 2.90 -9.78 -10.48
N GLU A 288 4.10 -9.59 -11.05
CA GLU A 288 4.30 -8.84 -12.32
C GLU A 288 3.38 -9.33 -13.47
N ALA A 289 3.04 -10.62 -13.49
CA ALA A 289 2.13 -11.22 -14.48
C ALA A 289 0.70 -10.64 -14.44
N PHE A 290 0.29 -10.05 -13.31
CA PHE A 290 -1.01 -9.42 -13.09
C PHE A 290 -0.92 -7.89 -12.97
N ASN A 291 0.19 -7.31 -13.45
CA ASN A 291 0.41 -5.86 -13.53
C ASN A 291 0.46 -5.14 -12.17
N GLU A 292 0.80 -5.87 -11.10
CA GLU A 292 1.22 -5.25 -9.85
C GLU A 292 2.57 -4.55 -10.00
N THR A 293 2.71 -3.40 -9.36
CA THR A 293 3.96 -2.61 -9.34
C THR A 293 4.60 -2.52 -7.95
N CYS A 294 3.84 -2.92 -6.93
CA CYS A 294 4.23 -3.03 -5.53
C CYS A 294 3.23 -3.93 -4.81
N ASP A 295 3.58 -4.36 -3.61
CA ASP A 295 2.66 -4.99 -2.66
C ASP A 295 2.97 -4.48 -1.24
N ALA A 296 1.99 -3.90 -0.56
CA ALA A 296 2.10 -3.42 0.82
C ALA A 296 3.37 -2.57 1.10
N THR A 297 4.42 -3.17 1.71
CA THR A 297 5.73 -2.52 1.94
C THR A 297 6.82 -2.98 0.97
N ASN A 298 6.57 -4.01 0.18
CA ASN A 298 7.42 -4.45 -0.92
C ASN A 298 7.16 -3.58 -2.16
N LEU A 299 7.96 -2.52 -2.31
CA LEU A 299 7.88 -1.59 -3.44
C LEU A 299 8.69 -2.08 -4.67
N GLY A 300 9.11 -3.34 -4.72
CA GLY A 300 9.89 -3.89 -5.86
C GLY A 300 11.28 -3.28 -5.99
N GLY A 301 11.82 -2.74 -4.89
CA GLY A 301 13.04 -1.93 -4.89
C GLY A 301 12.86 -0.53 -5.48
N GLN A 302 11.63 -0.15 -5.88
CA GLN A 302 11.34 1.22 -6.27
C GLN A 302 11.39 2.16 -5.07
N THR A 303 11.77 3.40 -5.36
CA THR A 303 11.78 4.54 -4.45
C THR A 303 11.34 5.75 -5.26
N CYS A 304 10.95 6.83 -4.59
CA CYS A 304 10.73 8.11 -5.29
C CYS A 304 11.92 8.45 -6.20
N LEU A 305 13.17 8.20 -5.77
CA LEU A 305 14.37 8.48 -6.55
C LEU A 305 14.50 7.61 -7.82
N SER A 306 14.07 6.34 -7.81
CA SER A 306 14.14 5.45 -8.99
C SER A 306 13.01 5.68 -9.98
N LEU A 307 11.83 6.09 -9.51
CA LEU A 307 10.76 6.66 -10.35
C LEU A 307 11.12 8.07 -10.88
N GLY A 308 12.27 8.60 -10.43
CA GLY A 308 12.89 9.79 -10.96
C GLY A 308 12.63 11.06 -10.17
N TYR A 309 11.93 11.03 -9.03
CA TYR A 309 11.72 12.17 -8.13
C TYR A 309 13.01 12.56 -7.38
N ASP A 310 13.01 13.68 -6.67
CA ASP A 310 14.20 14.17 -5.96
C ASP A 310 14.30 13.63 -4.52
N ARG A 311 13.16 13.41 -3.85
CA ARG A 311 13.03 12.86 -2.49
C ARG A 311 11.60 12.39 -2.22
N GLY A 312 11.30 12.03 -0.99
CA GLY A 312 9.96 11.64 -0.52
C GLY A 312 9.88 10.17 -0.14
N GLU A 313 8.70 9.75 0.30
CA GLU A 313 8.40 8.37 0.65
C GLU A 313 7.44 7.81 -0.40
N LEU A 314 7.80 6.66 -0.96
CA LEU A 314 6.97 5.93 -1.92
C LEU A 314 6.15 4.92 -1.12
N ALA A 315 4.86 4.77 -1.42
CA ALA A 315 4.01 3.77 -0.79
C ALA A 315 3.36 2.88 -1.85
N CYS A 316 2.60 1.89 -1.41
CA CYS A 316 1.75 1.07 -2.27
C CYS A 316 0.28 1.37 -1.99
N LYS A 317 -0.53 1.54 -3.03
CA LYS A 317 -1.98 1.69 -2.91
C LYS A 317 -2.64 0.33 -2.66
N VAL A 318 -3.91 0.37 -2.27
CA VAL A 318 -4.77 -0.81 -2.11
C VAL A 318 -5.10 -1.55 -3.41
N ASP A 319 -4.72 -1.00 -4.57
CA ASP A 319 -4.84 -1.63 -5.90
C ASP A 319 -3.48 -2.13 -6.44
N CYS A 320 -2.45 -2.19 -5.59
CA CYS A 320 -1.08 -2.58 -5.91
C CYS A 320 -0.41 -1.77 -7.06
N THR A 321 -0.91 -0.56 -7.27
CA THR A 321 -0.18 0.51 -7.96
C THR A 321 0.64 1.34 -6.97
N LEU A 322 1.82 1.80 -7.39
CA LEU A 322 2.66 2.68 -6.60
C LEU A 322 1.94 3.99 -6.24
N ASP A 323 2.03 4.43 -4.98
CA ASP A 323 1.54 5.72 -4.52
C ASP A 323 2.68 6.73 -4.46
N GLU A 324 2.77 7.52 -5.52
CA GLU A 324 3.75 8.57 -5.70
C GLU A 324 3.32 9.90 -5.03
N GLY A 325 2.18 9.93 -4.32
CA GLY A 325 1.59 11.13 -3.73
C GLY A 325 2.43 11.81 -2.64
N ALA A 326 3.35 11.07 -1.99
CA ALA A 326 4.33 11.58 -1.03
C ALA A 326 5.75 11.73 -1.63
N CYS A 327 5.93 11.44 -2.92
CA CYS A 327 7.16 11.73 -3.64
C CYS A 327 7.24 13.23 -3.99
N ILE A 328 8.43 13.80 -3.82
CA ILE A 328 8.66 15.25 -3.93
C ILE A 328 9.68 15.54 -5.02
N LEU A 329 9.30 16.48 -5.87
CA LEU A 329 10.13 17.03 -6.94
C LEU A 329 10.74 18.35 -6.47
N HIS A 330 11.97 18.60 -6.89
CA HIS A 330 12.65 19.86 -6.69
C HIS A 330 12.77 20.58 -8.04
N PHE A 331 11.73 21.33 -8.39
CA PHE A 331 11.75 22.18 -9.58
C PHE A 331 12.71 23.36 -9.36
N ALA A 332 13.82 23.38 -10.09
CA ALA A 332 14.79 24.49 -10.02
C ALA A 332 14.29 25.72 -10.78
N ARG A 333 13.53 25.49 -11.87
CA ARG A 333 12.92 26.51 -12.73
C ARG A 333 11.64 25.95 -13.35
N LEU A 334 10.57 26.74 -13.42
CA LEU A 334 9.48 26.52 -14.36
C LEU A 334 9.65 27.43 -15.59
N ALA A 335 9.02 27.05 -16.70
CA ALA A 335 8.92 27.83 -17.94
C ALA A 335 7.56 27.50 -18.59
N PRO A 336 6.46 28.13 -18.13
CA PRO A 336 5.15 28.02 -18.76
C PRO A 336 5.15 28.77 -20.10
N GLY A 337 4.53 28.16 -21.12
CA GLY A 337 4.28 28.76 -22.43
C GLY A 337 2.81 29.10 -22.63
N GLY A 338 2.36 29.06 -23.89
CA GLY A 338 0.97 29.34 -24.27
C GLY A 338 -0.03 28.35 -23.68
N TYR A 339 0.18 27.07 -23.97
CA TYR A 339 -0.75 25.99 -23.61
C TYR A 339 -0.06 24.77 -23.00
N HIS A 340 1.23 24.89 -22.73
CA HIS A 340 2.09 23.87 -22.16
C HIS A 340 2.97 24.49 -21.07
N THR A 341 3.53 23.66 -20.20
CA THR A 341 4.49 24.06 -19.18
C THR A 341 5.70 23.17 -19.27
N CYS A 342 6.89 23.76 -19.21
CA CYS A 342 8.14 23.03 -19.07
C CYS A 342 8.85 23.39 -17.76
N SER A 343 9.83 22.60 -17.40
CA SER A 343 10.58 22.74 -16.15
C SER A 343 12.00 22.22 -16.28
N ILE A 344 12.91 22.79 -15.48
CA ILE A 344 14.25 22.25 -15.24
C ILE A 344 14.28 21.69 -13.81
N ARG A 345 14.75 20.46 -13.67
CA ARG A 345 14.89 19.77 -12.38
C ARG A 345 16.30 19.92 -11.81
N SER A 346 16.50 19.49 -10.56
CA SER A 346 17.79 19.60 -9.85
C SER A 346 18.98 18.95 -10.58
N ASN A 347 18.70 17.96 -11.43
CA ASN A 347 19.67 17.21 -12.24
C ASN A 347 19.84 17.77 -13.66
N ASP A 348 19.43 19.01 -13.89
CA ASP A 348 19.46 19.72 -15.17
C ASP A 348 18.69 19.02 -16.32
N SER A 349 17.77 18.11 -16.01
CA SER A 349 16.87 17.48 -17.00
C SER A 349 15.60 18.30 -17.22
N VAL A 350 15.03 18.19 -18.42
CA VAL A 350 13.83 18.93 -18.83
C VAL A 350 12.61 18.02 -18.86
N TRP A 351 11.53 18.51 -18.28
CA TRP A 351 10.21 17.86 -18.26
C TRP A 351 9.15 18.86 -18.70
N CYS A 352 8.28 18.45 -19.61
CA CYS A 352 7.23 19.28 -20.22
C CYS A 352 5.86 18.58 -20.20
N TRP A 353 4.78 19.37 -20.16
CA TRP A 353 3.40 18.89 -20.15
C TRP A 353 2.42 19.91 -20.71
N GLY A 354 1.16 19.52 -20.92
CA GLY A 354 0.11 20.32 -21.52
C GLY A 354 -0.09 20.01 -23.00
N ASN A 355 -0.40 21.06 -23.78
CA ASN A 355 -0.64 20.93 -25.22
C ASN A 355 0.61 20.47 -25.98
N ASN A 356 0.40 19.59 -26.95
CA ASN A 356 1.47 19.00 -27.75
C ASN A 356 1.14 18.93 -29.25
N ASN A 357 0.15 19.70 -29.74
CA ASN A 357 -0.35 19.60 -31.12
C ASN A 357 0.75 19.74 -32.20
N PHE A 358 1.82 20.47 -31.87
CA PHE A 358 2.96 20.73 -32.75
C PHE A 358 4.27 20.12 -32.24
N GLY A 359 4.20 19.25 -31.23
CA GLY A 359 5.38 18.65 -30.59
C GLY A 359 6.00 19.49 -29.48
N SER A 360 5.31 20.51 -28.95
CA SER A 360 5.81 21.48 -27.94
C SER A 360 6.35 20.85 -26.65
N VAL A 361 5.91 19.63 -26.31
CA VAL A 361 6.43 18.86 -25.17
C VAL A 361 7.83 18.31 -25.46
N GLY A 362 8.15 17.96 -26.72
CA GLY A 362 9.48 17.46 -27.11
C GLY A 362 9.70 15.96 -26.90
N ASP A 363 8.65 15.20 -26.62
CA ASP A 363 8.68 13.76 -26.30
C ASP A 363 8.67 12.85 -27.54
N GLY A 364 8.80 13.40 -28.75
CA GLY A 364 8.69 12.66 -30.00
C GLY A 364 7.25 12.36 -30.45
N THR A 365 6.23 12.90 -29.75
CA THR A 365 4.82 12.69 -30.09
C THR A 365 4.10 14.02 -30.37
N THR A 366 2.78 13.95 -30.64
CA THR A 366 1.88 15.12 -30.64
C THR A 366 0.73 14.99 -29.63
N THR A 367 0.83 14.02 -28.71
CA THR A 367 -0.23 13.72 -27.73
C THR A 367 -0.07 14.63 -26.51
N HIS A 368 -1.17 15.20 -26.04
CA HIS A 368 -1.17 16.02 -24.82
C HIS A 368 -0.70 15.22 -23.62
N ARG A 369 -0.02 15.88 -22.69
CA ARG A 369 0.46 15.26 -21.45
C ARG A 369 -0.19 15.94 -20.26
N LEU A 370 -0.99 15.21 -19.50
CA LEU A 370 -1.70 15.72 -18.33
C LEU A 370 -0.82 15.78 -17.07
N VAL A 371 0.37 15.19 -17.16
CA VAL A 371 1.42 15.14 -16.14
C VAL A 371 2.77 15.43 -16.80
N PRO A 372 3.77 15.97 -16.07
CA PRO A 372 5.12 16.21 -16.58
C PRO A 372 5.73 14.98 -17.25
N THR A 373 6.23 15.15 -18.47
CA THR A 373 6.84 14.08 -19.28
C THR A 373 8.27 14.45 -19.66
N ALA A 374 9.20 13.50 -19.57
CA ALA A 374 10.63 13.74 -19.79
C ALA A 374 10.96 14.03 -21.27
N VAL A 375 11.77 15.07 -21.50
CA VAL A 375 12.32 15.41 -22.83
C VAL A 375 13.64 14.67 -23.04
N SER A 376 13.56 13.34 -23.08
CA SER A 376 14.70 12.41 -22.97
C SER A 376 15.81 12.65 -24.00
N THR A 377 15.46 13.10 -25.21
CA THR A 377 16.40 13.36 -26.31
C THR A 377 17.30 14.57 -26.10
N LEU A 378 16.98 15.49 -25.16
CA LEU A 378 17.82 16.64 -24.83
C LEU A 378 18.98 16.28 -23.88
N GLY A 379 18.83 15.19 -23.11
CA GLY A 379 19.70 14.85 -21.99
C GLY A 379 19.64 15.86 -20.84
N SER A 380 20.69 15.86 -20.02
CA SER A 380 20.88 16.83 -18.92
C SER A 380 21.76 18.02 -19.34
N GLY A 381 22.01 18.92 -18.40
CA GLY A 381 22.85 20.11 -18.57
C GLY A 381 22.10 21.30 -19.16
N VAL A 382 20.80 21.44 -18.90
CA VAL A 382 19.97 22.59 -19.29
C VAL A 382 19.92 23.63 -18.16
N THR A 383 20.20 24.89 -18.46
CA THR A 383 20.32 25.99 -17.48
C THR A 383 19.19 27.03 -17.57
N ALA A 384 18.55 27.14 -18.75
CA ALA A 384 17.38 27.97 -18.97
C ALA A 384 16.44 27.35 -20.01
N LEU A 385 15.16 27.69 -19.88
CA LEU A 385 14.09 27.38 -20.82
C LEU A 385 13.37 28.67 -21.16
N ALA A 386 12.93 28.79 -22.41
CA ALA A 386 12.00 29.81 -22.86
C ALA A 386 10.89 29.11 -23.66
N ALA A 387 9.64 29.25 -23.22
CA ALA A 387 8.48 28.65 -23.86
C ALA A 387 7.62 29.76 -24.48
N GLY A 388 7.40 29.70 -25.79
CA GLY A 388 6.47 30.58 -26.49
C GLY A 388 5.05 30.02 -26.46
N ASP A 389 4.20 30.44 -27.41
CA ASP A 389 2.80 29.99 -27.47
C ASP A 389 2.71 28.46 -27.65
N LEU A 390 3.46 27.93 -28.62
CA LEU A 390 3.42 26.52 -29.05
C LEU A 390 4.81 26.01 -29.47
N HIS A 391 5.88 26.60 -28.92
CA HIS A 391 7.25 26.13 -29.08
C HIS A 391 8.04 26.31 -27.78
N THR A 392 9.16 25.58 -27.67
CA THR A 392 10.05 25.63 -26.52
C THR A 392 11.49 25.69 -27.00
N CYS A 393 12.32 26.48 -26.34
CA CYS A 393 13.76 26.50 -26.51
C CYS A 393 14.48 26.30 -25.17
N ALA A 394 15.60 25.58 -25.21
CA ALA A 394 16.46 25.27 -24.08
C ALA A 394 17.88 25.79 -24.32
N LEU A 395 18.49 26.29 -23.25
CA LEU A 395 19.90 26.68 -23.20
C LEU A 395 20.66 25.63 -22.39
N LYS A 396 21.74 25.09 -22.96
CA LYS A 396 22.63 24.15 -22.27
C LYS A 396 23.82 24.84 -21.60
N THR A 397 24.50 24.14 -20.70
CA THR A 397 25.68 24.62 -19.95
C THR A 397 26.87 25.00 -20.84
N ASP A 398 26.97 24.42 -22.05
CA ASP A 398 27.95 24.79 -23.08
C ASP A 398 27.57 26.07 -23.87
N GLY A 399 26.40 26.64 -23.57
CA GLY A 399 25.84 27.81 -24.25
C GLY A 399 25.20 27.48 -25.61
N SER A 400 24.94 26.20 -25.91
CA SER A 400 24.19 25.77 -27.10
C SER A 400 22.68 25.93 -26.91
N VAL A 401 21.98 26.26 -27.99
CA VAL A 401 20.51 26.44 -28.00
C VAL A 401 19.83 25.32 -28.78
N TRP A 402 18.76 24.77 -28.22
CA TRP A 402 17.96 23.69 -28.80
C TRP A 402 16.48 24.06 -28.75
N CYS A 403 15.76 23.99 -29.88
CA CYS A 403 14.36 24.40 -29.97
C CYS A 403 13.47 23.29 -30.56
N TRP A 404 12.21 23.24 -30.16
CA TRP A 404 11.20 22.30 -30.67
C TRP A 404 9.76 22.85 -30.58
N GLY A 405 8.81 22.17 -31.23
CA GLY A 405 7.42 22.58 -31.36
C GLY A 405 7.07 23.18 -32.73
N LYS A 406 6.14 24.14 -32.73
CA LYS A 406 5.64 24.87 -33.91
C LYS A 406 6.73 25.73 -34.56
N ASN A 407 6.71 25.85 -35.88
CA ASN A 407 7.81 26.50 -36.63
C ASN A 407 7.38 27.29 -37.89
N ASP A 408 6.09 27.66 -38.06
CA ASP A 408 5.60 28.24 -39.32
C ASP A 408 6.36 29.49 -39.81
N TYR A 409 6.94 30.26 -38.87
CA TYR A 409 7.65 31.51 -39.14
C TYR A 409 9.17 31.37 -38.93
N GLY A 410 9.67 30.14 -38.68
CA GLY A 410 11.06 29.88 -38.37
C GLY A 410 11.45 30.12 -36.91
N GLN A 411 10.50 30.18 -35.98
CA GLN A 411 10.76 30.46 -34.55
C GLN A 411 11.66 29.45 -33.83
N LEU A 412 11.94 28.29 -34.44
CA LEU A 412 12.94 27.34 -33.94
C LEU A 412 14.38 27.67 -34.37
N GLY A 413 14.59 28.56 -35.35
CA GLY A 413 15.92 29.03 -35.75
C GLY A 413 16.77 28.01 -36.52
N ASP A 414 16.18 26.88 -36.91
CA ASP A 414 16.84 25.74 -37.56
C ASP A 414 16.96 25.87 -39.10
N ASN A 415 16.81 27.10 -39.62
CA ASN A 415 16.75 27.41 -41.05
C ASN A 415 15.64 26.65 -41.81
N SER A 416 14.54 26.33 -41.13
CA SER A 416 13.36 25.69 -41.72
C SER A 416 12.07 26.34 -41.22
N THR A 417 10.93 25.91 -41.79
CA THR A 417 9.59 26.18 -41.24
C THR A 417 8.89 24.90 -40.75
N THR A 418 9.64 23.79 -40.63
CA THR A 418 9.09 22.47 -40.27
C THR A 418 9.02 22.32 -38.76
N HIS A 419 7.89 21.84 -38.24
CA HIS A 419 7.72 21.56 -36.82
C HIS A 419 8.69 20.47 -36.35
N ARG A 420 9.03 20.46 -35.06
CA ARG A 420 9.94 19.48 -34.46
C ARG A 420 9.29 18.88 -33.21
N GLN A 421 9.07 17.57 -33.23
CA GLN A 421 8.55 16.81 -32.08
C GLN A 421 9.64 16.48 -31.04
N VAL A 422 10.90 16.78 -31.34
CA VAL A 422 12.06 16.61 -30.46
C VAL A 422 12.98 17.84 -30.54
N PRO A 423 13.68 18.20 -29.46
CA PRO A 423 14.74 19.19 -29.44
C PRO A 423 15.67 19.13 -30.66
N THR A 424 15.79 20.24 -31.38
CA THR A 424 16.65 20.39 -32.56
C THR A 424 17.62 21.54 -32.34
N ALA A 425 18.90 21.32 -32.62
CA ALA A 425 19.93 22.33 -32.38
C ALA A 425 19.79 23.56 -33.29
N VAL A 426 19.90 24.75 -32.71
CA VAL A 426 19.99 26.01 -33.46
C VAL A 426 21.44 26.20 -33.90
N SER A 427 21.81 25.67 -35.07
CA SER A 427 23.21 25.57 -35.51
C SER A 427 24.00 26.90 -35.53
N ALA A 428 23.31 28.04 -35.65
CA ALA A 428 23.92 29.37 -35.56
C ALA A 428 24.28 29.83 -34.12
N LEU A 429 23.81 29.10 -33.11
CA LEU A 429 24.00 29.33 -31.67
C LEU A 429 24.45 28.03 -30.99
N SER A 430 25.52 27.43 -31.51
CA SER A 430 26.11 26.20 -30.96
C SER A 430 26.90 26.39 -29.66
N SER A 431 27.12 27.63 -29.24
CA SER A 431 27.82 28.00 -28.00
C SER A 431 27.64 29.49 -27.71
N GLY A 432 27.95 29.94 -26.49
CA GLY A 432 28.09 31.36 -26.17
C GLY A 432 26.79 32.13 -25.99
N VAL A 433 25.67 31.45 -25.75
CA VAL A 433 24.41 32.05 -25.27
C VAL A 433 24.35 32.00 -23.74
N THR A 434 23.77 33.02 -23.11
CA THR A 434 23.63 33.17 -21.65
C THR A 434 22.19 33.22 -21.17
N ALA A 435 21.25 33.62 -22.04
CA ALA A 435 19.82 33.65 -21.73
C ALA A 435 18.98 33.55 -23.02
N LEU A 436 17.71 33.17 -22.85
CA LEU A 436 16.70 33.03 -23.90
C LEU A 436 15.42 33.76 -23.50
N ALA A 437 14.67 34.24 -24.49
CA ALA A 437 13.30 34.74 -24.35
C ALA A 437 12.47 34.24 -25.55
N ALA A 438 11.18 33.96 -25.36
CA ALA A 438 10.31 33.49 -26.42
C ALA A 438 8.96 34.21 -26.33
N GLY A 439 8.54 34.83 -27.44
CA GLY A 439 7.18 35.36 -27.60
C GLY A 439 6.28 34.31 -28.27
N ASP A 440 5.09 34.72 -28.72
CA ASP A 440 4.15 33.78 -29.36
C ASP A 440 4.77 33.03 -30.56
N LEU A 441 5.49 33.75 -31.43
CA LEU A 441 5.94 33.26 -32.75
C LEU A 441 7.35 33.76 -33.14
N HIS A 442 8.14 34.20 -32.16
CA HIS A 442 9.55 34.57 -32.32
C HIS A 442 10.33 34.23 -31.05
N THR A 443 11.64 34.11 -31.18
CA THR A 443 12.55 33.74 -30.10
C THR A 443 13.76 34.66 -30.14
N CYS A 444 14.31 34.99 -28.97
CA CYS A 444 15.51 35.79 -28.82
C CYS A 444 16.52 35.12 -27.86
N ALA A 445 17.78 35.48 -28.01
CA ALA A 445 18.91 35.02 -27.22
C ALA A 445 19.85 36.18 -26.88
N ILE A 446 20.45 36.12 -25.69
CA ILE A 446 21.54 37.01 -25.28
C ILE A 446 22.84 36.21 -25.37
N LYS A 447 23.88 36.77 -26.01
CA LYS A 447 25.22 36.16 -26.08
C LYS A 447 26.11 36.57 -24.90
N THR A 448 27.23 35.88 -24.72
CA THR A 448 28.23 36.16 -23.67
C THR A 448 28.87 37.55 -23.76
N ASP A 449 28.85 38.19 -24.93
CA ASP A 449 29.25 39.60 -25.13
C ASP A 449 28.15 40.61 -24.77
N GLY A 450 26.95 40.12 -24.38
CA GLY A 450 25.77 40.93 -24.09
C GLY A 450 25.06 41.48 -25.33
N SER A 451 25.36 40.96 -26.53
CA SER A 451 24.59 41.25 -27.74
C SER A 451 23.29 40.45 -27.78
N ALA A 452 22.22 41.07 -28.30
CA ALA A 452 20.92 40.44 -28.48
C ALA A 452 20.74 39.93 -29.92
N TRP A 453 20.13 38.75 -30.06
CA TRP A 453 19.84 38.09 -31.34
C TRP A 453 18.41 37.55 -31.33
N CYS A 454 17.65 37.71 -32.41
CA CYS A 454 16.26 37.24 -32.51
C CYS A 454 15.98 36.52 -33.84
N TRP A 455 14.96 35.67 -33.88
CA TRP A 455 14.49 34.96 -35.08
C TRP A 455 13.01 34.57 -34.98
N GLY A 456 12.42 34.13 -36.09
CA GLY A 456 10.99 33.87 -36.23
C GLY A 456 10.25 35.01 -36.94
N ARG A 457 8.98 35.20 -36.57
CA ARG A 457 8.07 36.19 -37.16
C ARG A 457 8.55 37.63 -36.91
N ASN A 458 8.46 38.52 -37.92
CA ASN A 458 8.93 39.91 -37.82
C ASN A 458 7.97 40.97 -38.39
N GLU A 459 6.69 40.66 -38.62
CA GLU A 459 5.78 41.55 -39.37
C GLU A 459 5.56 42.95 -38.74
N LYS A 460 5.89 43.13 -37.45
CA LYS A 460 5.86 44.41 -36.74
C LYS A 460 7.25 44.94 -36.35
N GLY A 461 8.32 44.26 -36.76
CA GLY A 461 9.70 44.58 -36.40
C GLY A 461 10.17 43.97 -35.09
N GLN A 462 9.48 42.95 -34.53
CA GLN A 462 9.80 42.34 -33.24
C GLN A 462 11.19 41.68 -33.15
N LEU A 463 11.87 41.43 -34.28
CA LEU A 463 13.27 40.99 -34.28
C LEU A 463 14.26 42.15 -34.06
N GLY A 464 13.83 43.40 -34.23
CA GLY A 464 14.63 44.60 -33.95
C GLY A 464 15.82 44.80 -34.90
N ASP A 465 15.81 44.15 -36.06
CA ASP A 465 16.86 44.15 -37.09
C ASP A 465 16.74 45.30 -38.10
N GLY A 466 15.84 46.26 -37.86
CA GLY A 466 15.51 47.33 -38.79
C GLY A 466 14.59 46.90 -39.94
N THR A 467 14.17 45.63 -40.00
CA THR A 467 13.29 45.10 -41.05
C THR A 467 11.89 44.74 -40.51
N SER A 468 11.01 44.31 -41.41
CA SER A 468 9.73 43.68 -41.08
C SER A 468 9.60 42.27 -41.67
N THR A 469 10.74 41.66 -42.05
CA THR A 469 10.79 40.34 -42.71
C THR A 469 11.19 39.27 -41.71
N GLN A 470 10.46 38.15 -41.69
CA GLN A 470 10.77 37.03 -40.79
C GLN A 470 12.17 36.46 -41.08
N SER A 471 12.82 35.90 -40.06
CA SER A 471 14.09 35.20 -40.23
C SER A 471 14.02 33.77 -39.72
N LEU A 472 14.43 32.80 -40.53
CA LEU A 472 14.50 31.38 -40.16
C LEU A 472 15.76 31.03 -39.35
N VAL A 473 16.64 32.02 -39.13
CA VAL A 473 17.89 31.90 -38.37
C VAL A 473 18.09 33.14 -37.48
N PRO A 474 18.85 33.04 -36.37
CA PRO A 474 19.22 34.17 -35.52
C PRO A 474 19.83 35.33 -36.31
N VAL A 475 19.20 36.51 -36.24
CA VAL A 475 19.75 37.80 -36.71
C VAL A 475 20.08 38.69 -35.51
N ALA A 476 21.08 39.57 -35.66
CA ALA A 476 21.44 40.51 -34.60
C ALA A 476 20.38 41.61 -34.45
N VAL A 477 20.05 41.96 -33.22
CA VAL A 477 19.19 43.11 -32.91
C VAL A 477 20.00 44.39 -33.12
N ASP A 478 19.49 45.33 -33.92
CA ASP A 478 20.19 46.58 -34.20
C ASP A 478 20.38 47.43 -32.92
N THR A 479 21.46 48.20 -32.85
CA THR A 479 21.91 49.03 -31.71
C THR A 479 22.22 48.29 -30.40
N LEU A 480 21.67 47.10 -30.14
CA LEU A 480 21.88 46.29 -28.91
C LEU A 480 23.05 45.30 -29.06
N VAL A 481 24.20 45.84 -29.44
CA VAL A 481 25.46 45.09 -29.65
C VAL A 481 26.18 44.69 -28.36
N SER A 482 25.77 45.20 -27.19
CA SER A 482 26.36 44.85 -25.89
C SER A 482 25.49 45.29 -24.70
N GLY A 483 25.78 44.67 -23.54
CA GLY A 483 25.25 45.09 -22.25
C GLY A 483 23.78 44.77 -21.98
N VAL A 484 23.15 43.90 -22.77
CA VAL A 484 21.84 43.30 -22.44
C VAL A 484 22.04 42.20 -21.39
N VAL A 485 21.17 42.15 -20.38
CA VAL A 485 21.23 41.16 -19.28
C VAL A 485 19.97 40.32 -19.12
N ALA A 486 18.82 40.83 -19.57
CA ALA A 486 17.57 40.08 -19.66
C ALA A 486 16.76 40.58 -20.86
N MET A 487 15.92 39.72 -21.41
CA MET A 487 14.94 40.04 -22.43
C MET A 487 13.63 39.35 -22.08
N ASP A 488 12.51 39.94 -22.50
CA ASP A 488 11.22 39.26 -22.54
C ASP A 488 10.47 39.65 -23.83
N ALA A 489 9.51 38.83 -24.24
CA ALA A 489 8.86 38.94 -25.54
C ALA A 489 7.35 38.66 -25.43
N GLY A 490 6.54 39.60 -25.93
CA GLY A 490 5.10 39.41 -26.07
C GLY A 490 4.72 38.80 -27.42
N THR A 491 3.48 39.00 -27.85
CA THR A 491 2.94 38.38 -29.07
C THR A 491 3.54 38.96 -30.35
N LYS A 492 3.86 40.26 -30.37
CA LYS A 492 4.49 40.97 -31.51
C LYS A 492 5.46 42.08 -31.11
N HIS A 493 5.94 42.08 -29.88
CA HIS A 493 6.93 43.04 -29.37
C HIS A 493 7.97 42.33 -28.51
N THR A 494 9.11 42.98 -28.33
CA THR A 494 10.23 42.47 -27.53
C THR A 494 10.78 43.62 -26.69
N CYS A 495 11.18 43.32 -25.46
CA CYS A 495 11.83 44.28 -24.57
C CYS A 495 13.13 43.69 -24.01
N ALA A 496 14.10 44.56 -23.74
CA ALA A 496 15.42 44.23 -23.22
C ALA A 496 15.77 45.11 -22.02
N LEU A 497 16.34 44.49 -20.98
CA LEU A 497 16.94 45.15 -19.82
C LEU A 497 18.46 45.17 -19.99
N LYS A 498 19.07 46.35 -19.84
CA LYS A 498 20.53 46.53 -19.90
C LYS A 498 21.18 46.56 -18.52
N THR A 499 22.50 46.37 -18.46
CA THR A 499 23.31 46.37 -17.22
C THR A 499 23.16 47.62 -16.34
N ASN A 500 22.84 48.78 -16.93
CA ASN A 500 22.57 50.04 -16.22
C ASN A 500 21.14 50.15 -15.65
N GLY A 501 20.29 49.14 -15.88
CA GLY A 501 18.87 49.15 -15.54
C GLY A 501 18.00 49.98 -16.49
N SER A 502 18.48 50.33 -17.69
CA SER A 502 17.63 50.92 -18.75
C SER A 502 16.83 49.84 -19.48
N VAL A 503 15.58 50.15 -19.83
CA VAL A 503 14.70 49.27 -20.60
C VAL A 503 14.55 49.80 -22.02
N TRP A 504 14.62 48.90 -22.99
CA TRP A 504 14.48 49.19 -24.43
C TRP A 504 13.45 48.24 -25.03
N CYS A 505 12.45 48.74 -25.76
CA CYS A 505 11.37 47.95 -26.36
C CYS A 505 11.22 48.24 -27.86
N TRP A 506 10.71 47.27 -28.61
CA TRP A 506 10.47 47.37 -30.05
C TRP A 506 9.45 46.34 -30.56
N GLY A 507 9.08 46.43 -31.83
CA GLY A 507 8.02 45.65 -32.47
C GLY A 507 6.71 46.42 -32.53
N ASP A 508 5.59 45.74 -32.26
CA ASP A 508 4.28 46.36 -32.20
C ASP A 508 4.19 47.42 -31.10
N ASN A 509 3.35 48.43 -31.34
CA ASN A 509 3.14 49.53 -30.40
C ASN A 509 1.68 50.02 -30.40
N PHE A 510 0.71 49.25 -30.92
CA PHE A 510 -0.65 49.74 -31.11
C PHE A 510 -1.31 50.22 -29.80
N HIS A 511 -1.01 49.54 -28.68
CA HIS A 511 -1.47 49.89 -27.34
C HIS A 511 -0.39 50.61 -26.50
N GLY A 512 0.71 51.05 -27.12
CA GLY A 512 1.83 51.70 -26.42
C GLY A 512 2.83 50.72 -25.79
N GLN A 513 2.96 49.48 -26.29
CA GLN A 513 3.87 48.45 -25.75
C GLN A 513 5.33 48.91 -25.69
N VAL A 514 5.77 49.77 -26.61
CA VAL A 514 7.14 50.32 -26.59
C VAL A 514 7.35 51.28 -25.42
N GLY A 515 6.29 51.90 -24.88
CA GLY A 515 6.40 52.81 -23.74
C GLY A 515 7.12 54.13 -24.06
N ASP A 516 7.14 54.54 -25.33
CA ASP A 516 7.78 55.77 -25.83
C ASP A 516 6.80 56.96 -25.97
N ASN A 517 5.64 56.88 -25.31
CA ASN A 517 4.53 57.83 -25.43
C ASN A 517 3.95 57.97 -26.85
N THR A 518 4.12 56.95 -27.70
CA THR A 518 3.50 56.86 -29.02
C THR A 518 2.72 55.54 -29.20
N THR A 519 2.02 55.41 -30.32
CA THR A 519 1.34 54.16 -30.74
C THR A 519 1.90 53.58 -32.04
N THR A 520 3.07 54.04 -32.47
CA THR A 520 3.69 53.65 -33.74
C THR A 520 4.74 52.57 -33.51
N SER A 521 4.67 51.45 -34.24
CA SER A 521 5.64 50.35 -34.17
C SER A 521 7.09 50.82 -34.34
N ARG A 522 8.04 50.03 -33.82
CA ARG A 522 9.48 50.30 -33.93
C ARG A 522 10.19 49.08 -34.50
N LEU A 523 10.91 49.25 -35.60
CA LEU A 523 11.70 48.18 -36.22
C LEU A 523 13.09 47.99 -35.58
N VAL A 524 13.45 48.86 -34.64
CA VAL A 524 14.71 48.85 -33.88
C VAL A 524 14.41 49.17 -32.40
N PRO A 525 15.26 48.74 -31.46
CA PRO A 525 15.13 49.06 -30.04
C PRO A 525 14.98 50.56 -29.77
N THR A 526 13.98 50.92 -28.97
CA THR A 526 13.72 52.30 -28.50
C THR A 526 13.71 52.32 -26.98
N GLU A 527 14.38 53.29 -26.36
CA GLU A 527 14.42 53.43 -24.89
C GLU A 527 13.02 53.77 -24.32
N VAL A 528 12.64 53.08 -23.25
CA VAL A 528 11.33 53.25 -22.61
C VAL A 528 11.31 54.54 -21.78
N SER A 529 10.28 55.37 -21.95
CA SER A 529 10.18 56.66 -21.27
C SER A 529 10.14 56.52 -19.75
N GLY A 530 11.11 57.12 -19.06
CA GLY A 530 11.20 57.11 -17.59
C GLY A 530 11.77 55.83 -16.97
N LEU A 531 12.24 54.86 -17.77
CA LEU A 531 12.98 53.67 -17.32
C LEU A 531 14.41 53.64 -17.89
N THR A 532 15.12 54.75 -17.73
CA THR A 532 16.51 54.93 -18.21
C THR A 532 17.57 54.34 -17.26
N ALA A 533 17.18 53.94 -16.04
CA ALA A 533 18.02 53.28 -15.05
C ALA A 533 17.17 52.61 -13.96
N GLY A 534 17.80 51.72 -13.18
CA GLY A 534 17.24 51.24 -11.90
C GLY A 534 16.15 50.17 -12.00
N VAL A 535 15.85 49.63 -13.18
CA VAL A 535 15.02 48.41 -13.33
C VAL A 535 15.86 47.16 -13.00
N THR A 536 15.25 46.22 -12.27
CA THR A 536 15.88 44.96 -11.81
C THR A 536 15.20 43.72 -12.38
N ALA A 537 13.90 43.81 -12.74
CA ALA A 537 13.17 42.77 -13.45
C ALA A 537 12.23 43.38 -14.48
N LEU A 538 11.98 42.65 -15.56
CA LEU A 538 11.17 43.03 -16.72
C LEU A 538 10.35 41.80 -17.13
N THR A 539 9.11 42.00 -17.55
CA THR A 539 8.29 40.97 -18.19
C THR A 539 7.36 41.56 -19.24
N SER A 540 7.00 40.75 -20.24
CA SER A 540 6.09 41.08 -21.32
C SER A 540 4.90 40.12 -21.29
N GLY A 541 3.68 40.67 -21.29
CA GLY A 541 2.50 39.92 -21.65
C GLY A 541 2.22 40.01 -23.15
N SER A 542 1.03 39.58 -23.58
CA SER A 542 0.61 39.58 -25.00
C SER A 542 0.90 40.90 -25.71
N GLU A 543 0.41 41.99 -25.11
CA GLU A 543 0.35 43.34 -25.66
C GLU A 543 0.60 44.40 -24.58
N PHE A 544 1.33 44.05 -23.53
CA PHE A 544 1.68 44.93 -22.43
C PHE A 544 2.99 44.47 -21.76
N ASN A 545 3.54 45.27 -20.85
CA ASN A 545 4.75 44.95 -20.11
C ASN A 545 4.63 45.40 -18.65
N CYS A 546 5.42 44.78 -17.78
CA CYS A 546 5.65 45.24 -16.42
C CYS A 546 7.14 45.18 -16.07
N ALA A 547 7.58 46.04 -15.14
CA ALA A 547 8.93 46.10 -14.64
C ALA A 547 8.95 46.34 -13.12
N VAL A 548 10.00 45.85 -12.46
CA VAL A 548 10.29 46.11 -11.04
C VAL A 548 11.53 47.00 -10.96
N LYS A 549 11.47 48.05 -10.15
CA LYS A 549 12.61 48.92 -9.85
C LYS A 549 13.36 48.47 -8.59
N VAL A 550 14.60 48.94 -8.43
CA VAL A 550 15.47 48.66 -7.27
C VAL A 550 14.87 49.10 -5.92
N ASP A 551 13.93 50.04 -5.92
CA ASP A 551 13.15 50.44 -4.73
C ASP A 551 12.00 49.46 -4.38
N GLY A 552 11.85 48.38 -5.15
CA GLY A 552 10.80 47.39 -5.00
C GLY A 552 9.42 47.86 -5.48
N SER A 553 9.33 48.92 -6.30
CA SER A 553 8.08 49.35 -6.94
C SER A 553 7.82 48.65 -8.28
N ALA A 554 6.56 48.32 -8.55
CA ALA A 554 6.11 47.75 -9.83
C ALA A 554 5.51 48.82 -10.75
N TRP A 555 5.81 48.72 -12.04
CA TRP A 555 5.39 49.64 -13.10
C TRP A 555 4.92 48.86 -14.32
N CYS A 556 3.74 49.16 -14.87
CA CYS A 556 3.20 48.47 -16.05
C CYS A 556 2.75 49.47 -17.14
N TRP A 557 2.80 49.05 -18.40
CA TRP A 557 2.39 49.84 -19.57
C TRP A 557 2.00 48.98 -20.78
N GLY A 558 1.43 49.58 -21.81
CA GLY A 558 0.82 48.90 -22.95
C GLY A 558 -0.71 48.78 -22.79
N ARG A 559 -1.28 47.69 -23.32
CA ARG A 559 -2.72 47.39 -23.29
C ARG A 559 -3.25 47.28 -21.85
N GLY A 560 -4.39 47.92 -21.58
CA GLY A 560 -4.98 48.01 -20.22
C GLY A 560 -6.44 47.56 -20.09
N ASP A 561 -7.10 47.18 -21.17
CA ASP A 561 -8.54 46.91 -21.25
C ASP A 561 -9.07 45.74 -20.39
N THR A 562 -8.23 44.78 -20.00
CA THR A 562 -8.58 43.68 -19.08
C THR A 562 -8.09 43.91 -17.64
N ASN A 563 -7.62 45.13 -17.34
CA ASN A 563 -6.98 45.55 -16.09
C ASN A 563 -5.60 44.89 -15.81
N GLN A 564 -4.97 44.28 -16.81
CA GLN A 564 -3.66 43.62 -16.73
C GLN A 564 -2.55 44.52 -16.16
N LEU A 565 -2.71 45.86 -16.25
CA LEU A 565 -1.78 46.85 -15.70
C LEU A 565 -1.94 47.09 -14.19
N GLY A 566 -3.02 46.65 -13.55
CA GLY A 566 -3.21 46.75 -12.09
C GLY A 566 -3.43 48.16 -11.54
N THR A 567 -3.73 49.12 -12.41
CA THR A 567 -3.87 50.56 -12.06
C THR A 567 -5.28 50.97 -11.64
N GLY A 568 -6.20 50.02 -11.43
CA GLY A 568 -7.61 50.31 -11.15
C GLY A 568 -8.39 50.90 -12.34
N THR A 569 -7.81 50.87 -13.56
CA THR A 569 -8.39 51.45 -14.77
C THR A 569 -8.19 50.53 -15.98
N THR A 570 -9.15 50.54 -16.90
CA THR A 570 -9.12 49.76 -18.16
C THR A 570 -8.48 50.52 -19.33
N SER A 571 -7.71 51.58 -19.08
CA SER A 571 -7.10 52.41 -20.13
C SER A 571 -5.67 51.98 -20.41
N ASP A 572 -5.34 51.87 -21.70
CA ASP A 572 -3.97 51.69 -22.18
C ASP A 572 -3.03 52.78 -21.65
N ARG A 573 -1.77 52.42 -21.43
CA ARG A 573 -0.74 53.32 -20.91
C ARG A 573 0.44 53.36 -21.87
N LEU A 574 0.61 54.48 -22.58
CA LEU A 574 1.69 54.68 -23.54
C LEU A 574 3.07 54.91 -22.89
N VAL A 575 3.13 54.96 -21.56
CA VAL A 575 4.33 55.09 -20.74
C VAL A 575 4.20 54.26 -19.45
N PRO A 576 5.31 53.77 -18.88
CA PRO A 576 5.37 53.13 -17.56
C PRO A 576 4.55 53.86 -16.49
N THR A 577 3.55 53.17 -15.94
CA THR A 577 2.65 53.67 -14.89
C THR A 577 2.80 52.82 -13.63
N ALA A 578 2.95 53.44 -12.46
CA ALA A 578 3.16 52.73 -11.20
C ALA A 578 1.89 51.99 -10.74
N VAL A 579 2.07 50.77 -10.21
CA VAL A 579 1.00 49.96 -9.59
C VAL A 579 0.90 50.34 -8.10
N THR A 580 0.31 51.51 -7.82
CA THR A 580 0.37 52.17 -6.50
C THR A 580 -0.13 51.31 -5.35
N GLU A 581 -1.25 50.61 -5.55
CA GLU A 581 -1.90 49.79 -4.51
C GLU A 581 -1.05 48.60 -4.07
N PHE A 582 -0.05 48.19 -4.85
CA PHE A 582 0.83 47.11 -4.46
C PHE A 582 1.89 47.53 -3.43
N GLY A 583 2.20 48.83 -3.36
CA GLY A 583 3.25 49.38 -2.51
C GLY A 583 4.67 48.99 -2.97
N SER A 584 5.58 48.90 -2.01
CA SER A 584 6.97 48.46 -2.22
C SER A 584 7.17 47.00 -1.78
N GLY A 585 8.41 46.51 -1.89
CA GLY A 585 8.78 45.14 -1.53
C GLY A 585 8.47 44.11 -2.63
N VAL A 586 8.21 44.55 -3.86
CA VAL A 586 8.09 43.65 -5.02
C VAL A 586 9.47 43.10 -5.37
N SER A 587 9.57 41.78 -5.52
CA SER A 587 10.83 41.08 -5.82
C SER A 587 10.81 40.33 -7.15
N GLN A 588 9.63 40.04 -7.69
CA GLN A 588 9.43 39.48 -9.02
C GLN A 588 8.07 39.94 -9.58
N VAL A 589 8.00 40.12 -10.89
CA VAL A 589 6.76 40.27 -11.66
C VAL A 589 6.80 39.28 -12.84
N THR A 590 5.64 38.82 -13.30
CA THR A 590 5.47 37.92 -14.44
C THR A 590 4.11 38.21 -15.09
N ALA A 591 4.06 38.25 -16.42
CA ALA A 591 2.83 38.51 -17.17
C ALA A 591 2.39 37.28 -17.97
N GLY A 592 1.07 37.06 -18.03
CA GLY A 592 0.43 36.17 -19.00
C GLY A 592 -0.14 36.96 -20.17
N ASP A 593 -1.14 36.41 -20.88
CA ASP A 593 -1.73 37.08 -22.05
C ASP A 593 -2.38 38.41 -21.65
N THR A 594 -3.19 38.36 -20.58
CA THR A 594 -4.13 39.42 -20.18
C THR A 594 -4.24 39.58 -18.66
N PHE A 595 -3.26 39.05 -17.92
CA PHE A 595 -3.16 39.13 -16.46
C PHE A 595 -1.69 39.19 -16.02
N THR A 596 -1.44 39.62 -14.80
CA THR A 596 -0.11 39.77 -14.22
C THR A 596 -0.09 39.16 -12.83
N CYS A 597 1.02 38.52 -12.46
CA CYS A 597 1.31 38.10 -11.09
C CYS A 597 2.63 38.69 -10.61
N ALA A 598 2.78 38.83 -9.30
CA ALA A 598 3.98 39.32 -8.67
C ALA A 598 4.20 38.67 -7.30
N ARG A 599 5.48 38.55 -6.91
CA ARG A 599 5.89 38.01 -5.61
C ARG A 599 6.61 39.09 -4.80
N LYS A 600 6.18 39.29 -3.56
CA LYS A 600 6.85 40.18 -2.61
C LYS A 600 8.05 39.51 -1.94
N THR A 601 8.87 40.30 -1.25
CA THR A 601 10.05 39.82 -0.49
C THR A 601 9.70 38.93 0.70
N ASP A 602 8.44 38.95 1.16
CA ASP A 602 7.90 38.06 2.20
C ASP A 602 7.47 36.68 1.66
N GLY A 603 7.56 36.46 0.33
CA GLY A 603 7.11 35.24 -0.32
C GLY A 603 5.61 35.19 -0.62
N SER A 604 4.84 36.26 -0.35
CA SER A 604 3.43 36.34 -0.76
C SER A 604 3.28 36.56 -2.27
N VAL A 605 2.27 35.92 -2.86
CA VAL A 605 1.95 36.03 -4.30
C VAL A 605 0.62 36.76 -4.49
N TRP A 606 0.62 37.67 -5.45
CA TRP A 606 -0.54 38.51 -5.79
C TRP A 606 -0.69 38.58 -7.30
N CYS A 607 -1.92 38.50 -7.80
CA CYS A 607 -2.24 38.56 -9.23
C CYS A 607 -3.38 39.56 -9.50
N TRP A 608 -3.44 40.08 -10.73
CA TRP A 608 -4.48 41.00 -11.20
C TRP A 608 -4.65 40.94 -12.72
N GLY A 609 -5.72 41.54 -13.24
CA GLY A 609 -6.12 41.51 -14.64
C GLY A 609 -7.24 40.52 -14.91
N ASN A 610 -7.18 39.87 -16.07
CA ASN A 610 -8.20 38.93 -16.52
C ASN A 610 -8.30 37.70 -15.60
N ASN A 611 -9.53 37.26 -15.30
CA ASN A 611 -9.78 36.06 -14.51
C ASN A 611 -10.81 35.09 -15.16
N THR A 612 -11.14 35.23 -16.46
CA THR A 612 -12.13 34.36 -17.12
C THR A 612 -11.81 32.87 -17.06
N TYR A 613 -10.54 32.52 -16.89
CA TYR A 613 -10.07 31.14 -16.66
C TYR A 613 -9.52 30.89 -15.24
N SER A 614 -9.93 31.69 -14.26
CA SER A 614 -9.42 31.70 -12.89
C SER A 614 -7.90 31.89 -12.74
N GLN A 615 -7.32 32.71 -13.63
CA GLN A 615 -5.88 32.99 -13.75
C GLN A 615 -5.29 33.71 -12.52
N ILE A 616 -6.13 34.34 -11.72
CA ILE A 616 -5.75 35.06 -10.49
C ILE A 616 -5.55 34.10 -9.31
N GLY A 617 -6.18 32.92 -9.30
CA GLY A 617 -6.03 31.94 -8.22
C GLY A 617 -6.70 32.37 -6.89
N ASP A 618 -7.65 33.30 -6.94
CA ASP A 618 -8.40 33.85 -5.81
C ASP A 618 -9.67 33.03 -5.45
N GLY A 619 -9.85 31.87 -6.08
CA GLY A 619 -11.07 31.06 -5.96
C GLY A 619 -12.23 31.53 -6.83
N THR A 620 -12.08 32.63 -7.58
CA THR A 620 -13.15 33.23 -8.41
C THR A 620 -12.87 33.14 -9.91
N THR A 621 -13.78 33.68 -10.71
CA THR A 621 -13.61 33.95 -12.15
C THR A 621 -13.74 35.45 -12.48
N THR A 622 -13.72 36.31 -11.47
CA THR A 622 -13.93 37.76 -11.60
C THR A 622 -12.59 38.46 -11.85
N SER A 623 -12.47 39.20 -12.94
CA SER A 623 -11.26 39.97 -13.26
C SER A 623 -10.95 41.01 -12.18
N GLN A 624 -9.72 41.02 -11.68
CA GLN A 624 -9.32 41.87 -10.56
C GLN A 624 -8.62 43.13 -11.07
N PRO A 625 -9.13 44.34 -10.80
CA PRO A 625 -8.54 45.58 -11.33
C PRO A 625 -7.29 46.05 -10.59
N LEU A 626 -6.99 45.42 -9.45
CA LEU A 626 -5.90 45.73 -8.53
C LEU A 626 -5.26 44.42 -8.02
N PRO A 627 -4.01 44.45 -7.56
CA PRO A 627 -3.33 43.28 -6.98
C PRO A 627 -4.16 42.59 -5.90
N THR A 628 -4.48 41.32 -6.13
CA THR A 628 -5.29 40.47 -5.25
C THR A 628 -4.45 39.27 -4.81
N ALA A 629 -4.49 38.92 -3.51
CA ALA A 629 -3.68 37.83 -2.97
C ALA A 629 -4.13 36.47 -3.54
N VAL A 630 -3.17 35.63 -3.91
CA VAL A 630 -3.46 34.27 -4.41
C VAL A 630 -3.78 33.35 -3.24
N SER A 631 -4.83 32.54 -3.38
CA SER A 631 -5.32 31.65 -2.30
C SER A 631 -4.23 30.67 -1.86
N GLY A 632 -3.88 30.69 -0.57
CA GLY A 632 -2.92 29.76 0.02
C GLY A 632 -1.44 30.03 -0.29
N LEU A 633 -1.10 31.14 -0.97
CA LEU A 633 0.29 31.55 -1.26
C LEU A 633 0.66 32.86 -0.53
N THR A 634 0.51 32.83 0.80
CA THR A 634 0.75 33.98 1.69
C THR A 634 2.22 34.17 2.09
N SER A 635 3.05 33.15 1.92
CA SER A 635 4.46 33.10 2.27
C SER A 635 5.16 31.96 1.50
N ASP A 636 6.47 31.83 1.68
CA ASP A 636 7.25 30.65 1.28
C ASP A 636 7.28 30.33 -0.22
N VAL A 637 6.88 31.26 -1.08
CA VAL A 637 7.09 31.16 -2.53
C VAL A 637 8.49 31.66 -2.89
N SER A 638 9.25 30.87 -3.64
CA SER A 638 10.58 31.20 -4.16
C SER A 638 10.52 31.73 -5.60
N GLN A 639 9.51 31.35 -6.39
CA GLN A 639 9.30 31.81 -7.77
C GLN A 639 7.80 31.87 -8.12
N VAL A 640 7.36 32.89 -8.86
CA VAL A 640 6.05 32.90 -9.53
C VAL A 640 6.25 33.09 -11.04
N ILE A 641 5.50 32.38 -11.88
CA ILE A 641 5.57 32.51 -13.34
C ILE A 641 4.18 32.34 -13.94
N ALA A 642 3.81 33.22 -14.86
CA ALA A 642 2.60 33.11 -15.66
C ALA A 642 2.92 32.50 -17.03
N GLY A 643 2.09 31.54 -17.46
CA GLY A 643 1.89 31.24 -18.87
C GLY A 643 0.77 32.11 -19.44
N ARG A 644 0.31 31.81 -20.65
CA ARG A 644 -0.72 32.63 -21.32
C ARG A 644 -2.02 32.71 -20.53
N TYR A 645 -2.53 31.57 -20.03
CA TYR A 645 -3.84 31.48 -19.36
C TYR A 645 -3.83 30.71 -18.04
N HIS A 646 -2.65 30.46 -17.48
CA HIS A 646 -2.41 29.77 -16.22
C HIS A 646 -1.19 30.38 -15.55
N ALA A 647 -1.05 30.21 -14.24
CA ALA A 647 0.15 30.60 -13.52
C ALA A 647 0.59 29.48 -12.58
N CYS A 648 1.87 29.50 -12.25
CA CYS A 648 2.52 28.55 -11.37
C CYS A 648 3.42 29.27 -10.37
N ALA A 649 3.54 28.69 -9.18
CA ALA A 649 4.45 29.11 -8.13
C ALA A 649 5.31 27.91 -7.70
N VAL A 650 6.59 28.17 -7.42
CA VAL A 650 7.49 27.21 -6.76
C VAL A 650 7.67 27.67 -5.32
N LYS A 651 7.47 26.78 -4.36
CA LYS A 651 7.72 27.05 -2.93
C LYS A 651 9.18 26.82 -2.55
N THR A 652 9.60 27.32 -1.39
CA THR A 652 10.95 27.14 -0.83
C THR A 652 11.30 25.68 -0.53
N ASP A 653 10.31 24.79 -0.41
CA ASP A 653 10.48 23.34 -0.26
C ASP A 653 10.71 22.57 -1.59
N GLY A 654 10.63 23.28 -2.73
CA GLY A 654 10.77 22.75 -4.09
C GLY A 654 9.45 22.41 -4.79
N SER A 655 8.32 22.40 -4.07
CA SER A 655 7.01 22.02 -4.63
C SER A 655 6.46 23.06 -5.62
N ALA A 656 5.95 22.59 -6.76
CA ALA A 656 5.27 23.43 -7.74
C ALA A 656 3.75 23.38 -7.56
N TRP A 657 3.12 24.55 -7.68
CA TRP A 657 1.68 24.75 -7.52
C TRP A 657 1.17 25.58 -8.69
N CYS A 658 0.24 25.06 -9.49
CA CYS A 658 -0.29 25.72 -10.68
C CYS A 658 -1.82 25.95 -10.59
N TRP A 659 -2.32 26.99 -11.25
CA TRP A 659 -3.74 27.32 -11.34
C TRP A 659 -4.09 28.02 -12.65
N GLY A 660 -5.39 28.12 -12.95
CA GLY A 660 -5.93 28.70 -14.18
C GLY A 660 -6.45 27.66 -15.17
N ARG A 661 -6.31 27.94 -16.47
CA ARG A 661 -6.83 27.10 -17.56
C ARG A 661 -6.08 25.76 -17.64
N ASN A 662 -6.82 24.66 -17.72
CA ASN A 662 -6.24 23.31 -17.74
C ASN A 662 -6.76 22.38 -18.86
N GLU A 663 -7.48 22.89 -19.87
CA GLU A 663 -8.12 22.05 -20.90
C GLU A 663 -7.18 21.11 -21.66
N ASN A 664 -5.88 21.45 -21.73
CA ASN A 664 -4.83 20.63 -22.35
C ASN A 664 -3.94 19.89 -21.33
N GLY A 665 -4.22 19.97 -20.03
CA GLY A 665 -3.37 19.43 -18.96
C GLY A 665 -2.23 20.36 -18.52
N ALA A 666 -2.22 21.65 -18.89
CA ALA A 666 -1.11 22.59 -18.66
C ALA A 666 -0.76 22.85 -17.17
N ILE A 667 -1.69 22.53 -16.25
CA ILE A 667 -1.46 22.56 -14.80
C ILE A 667 -0.58 21.39 -14.36
N GLY A 668 -0.63 20.25 -15.04
CA GLY A 668 0.17 19.07 -14.72
C GLY A 668 -0.30 18.38 -13.45
N ASP A 669 -1.61 18.23 -13.25
CA ASP A 669 -2.21 17.60 -12.06
C ASP A 669 -2.91 16.26 -12.36
N GLY A 670 -2.64 15.68 -13.54
CA GLY A 670 -3.31 14.48 -14.04
C GLY A 670 -4.71 14.73 -14.59
N THR A 671 -5.21 15.98 -14.58
CA THR A 671 -6.57 16.31 -15.02
C THR A 671 -6.59 17.33 -16.16
N VAL A 672 -7.78 17.54 -16.73
CA VAL A 672 -8.09 18.66 -17.63
C VAL A 672 -8.98 19.73 -16.98
N VAL A 673 -9.14 19.66 -15.65
CA VAL A 673 -10.08 20.49 -14.89
C VAL A 673 -9.44 21.83 -14.56
N LEU A 674 -10.11 22.93 -14.94
CA LEU A 674 -9.71 24.30 -14.58
C LEU A 674 -9.58 24.45 -13.07
N ARG A 675 -8.52 25.13 -12.61
CA ARG A 675 -8.19 25.27 -11.19
C ARG A 675 -8.31 26.72 -10.75
N SER A 676 -9.29 27.02 -9.90
CA SER A 676 -9.51 28.39 -9.40
C SER A 676 -8.66 28.78 -8.20
N VAL A 677 -7.94 27.83 -7.62
CA VAL A 677 -6.92 28.01 -6.59
C VAL A 677 -5.69 27.19 -6.97
N PRO A 678 -4.49 27.52 -6.46
CA PRO A 678 -3.28 26.72 -6.66
C PRO A 678 -3.48 25.26 -6.24
N VAL A 679 -3.20 24.33 -7.15
CA VAL A 679 -3.08 22.90 -6.86
C VAL A 679 -1.65 22.45 -7.13
N GLN A 680 -1.18 21.47 -6.35
CA GLN A 680 0.15 20.90 -6.52
C GLN A 680 0.25 20.14 -7.85
N VAL A 681 1.34 20.36 -8.58
CA VAL A 681 1.70 19.57 -9.78
C VAL A 681 1.94 18.12 -9.36
N ARG A 682 1.35 17.18 -10.09
CA ARG A 682 1.44 15.73 -9.87
C ARG A 682 2.06 15.06 -11.10
N PHE A 683 2.74 13.96 -10.85
CA PHE A 683 3.21 13.03 -11.88
C PHE A 683 2.26 11.83 -11.89
#